data_AF-A0A9P5HD12-F1
#
_entry.id   AF-A0A9P5HD12-F1
#
_cell.length_a   1.000
_cell.length_b   1.000
_cell.length_c   1.000
_cell.angle_alpha   90.00
_cell.angle_beta   90.00
_cell.angle_gamma   90.00
#
_symmetry.space_group_name_H-M   'P 1'
#
loop_
_entity.id
_entity.type
_entity.pdbx_description
1 polymer ?
#
loop_
_entity_poly.entity_id
_entity_poly.type
_entity_poly.pdbx_seq_one_letter_code
_entity_poly.pdbx_strand_id
1 'polypeptide(L)'
;MDSSLSYHEPSVVTIAILSGFLLLLNLVNYGLDKIAFCGLIGQVVLGIAWGTPGGKLLDRGVEDAIMQLGYLGLILLVFEGGLATSFKTLKANLALSTGVAITGISVPMGFSFLLQPMVGATPLQAFAAGAALCSTSLGTTFTILSNSGLSSTRLGVVLTSAAMMDDVVGLIMVQVVSNLGGGDFTAVTVIRPVMVSLAFATLVPVLCKFLVVPITLKLNTVRESSPESKLATLLKLRQTAFIIHTALLLILVIGGTFAGTSSLLAAYIAGAAISWWDSEVAHVRVGLNAGSEMQNTEESETNDTDIPDRSTLHVAQVAPATQSGLSETHREESSTSGLETYDRYYRPVVEYVFKPFFFASIGFSVPITRMFSGPIVWRGVIYTILMTVGKLVCGAWLVPFASPLRFAIQLAKRVGIPGNNHSKPLAPGAQCANLNASTTDRSNSHRPQAGKTHEVVPMETLPDGTSRPASAEIRNSAPKPEKPRSLYPACIMGLGMVARGEIGFLVAALAESKGIFGRQSSGQPSELFLIVTWAISLCTVIGPICVGLVVNRVRRLESGSCQAGVEGSQNVLGAWGFSLEADVWYDHFPGSGLGDILAQNISVPGLSPQYPAVHCTADGNVCQVTTGMSEINAATTITALVLSSKFDLKNTYFLLAGIAGVNPKYGTLGSVALARFALQPALQYEIDPREIPEDWKTGYFSFGTKSPTEYPTEFYGTEVFELNEALRDVAFDFASTATLNDTTHTQEYRSKYEAGGSVYDAATKPPSLIKCDTSTSDVFFSGNFLGEAFEDVTSLWTNGIGKYCMSAQEDNAILEVLIRFHVHKSVDFNRVIVLRTGSNFDRPPPGIDAVTHLRGEHLNGVKIAVDNIYLAGVEILKGILGGWDETFINGVKPSNYVGDVFGTIGGVPGFKPIRDQDTSA
;
A
#
# COMPACT_ATOMS: atom_id res chain seq x y z
N MET A 1 52.72 26.70 18.97
CA MET A 1 51.47 26.58 18.21
C MET A 1 51.78 27.13 16.83
N ASP A 2 51.79 26.27 15.83
CA ASP A 2 51.91 26.74 14.45
C ASP A 2 50.71 27.65 14.15
N SER A 3 50.96 28.83 13.58
CA SER A 3 49.92 29.82 13.30
C SER A 3 48.99 29.42 12.15
N SER A 4 49.39 28.43 11.35
CA SER A 4 48.62 27.84 10.26
C SER A 4 49.13 26.44 9.90
N LEU A 5 48.24 25.59 9.38
CA LEU A 5 48.61 24.29 8.80
C LEU A 5 49.23 24.53 7.41
N SER A 6 50.52 24.21 7.24
CA SER A 6 51.19 24.32 5.94
C SER A 6 50.68 23.24 4.98
N TYR A 7 50.30 23.63 3.76
CA TYR A 7 49.82 22.69 2.75
C TYR A 7 50.99 21.82 2.24
N HIS A 8 50.86 20.50 2.43
CA HIS A 8 51.77 19.50 1.91
C HIS A 8 50.99 18.51 1.05
N GLU A 9 51.50 18.20 -0.15
CA GLU A 9 50.90 17.19 -1.03
C GLU A 9 50.98 15.80 -0.36
N PRO A 10 49.85 15.06 -0.26
CA PRO A 10 49.86 13.72 0.30
C PRO A 10 50.58 12.74 -0.62
N SER A 11 51.23 11.72 -0.04
CA SER A 11 51.91 10.70 -0.83
C SER A 11 50.95 9.89 -1.71
N VAL A 12 51.43 9.38 -2.85
CA VAL A 12 50.64 8.52 -3.76
C VAL A 12 50.09 7.29 -3.03
N VAL A 13 50.82 6.74 -2.06
CA VAL A 13 50.37 5.61 -1.23
C VAL A 13 49.14 5.99 -0.40
N THR A 14 49.15 7.18 0.22
CA THR A 14 48.01 7.70 0.98
C THR A 14 46.79 7.90 0.08
N ILE A 15 46.98 8.50 -1.09
CA ILE A 15 45.90 8.71 -2.07
C ILE A 15 45.31 7.36 -2.50
N ALA A 16 46.16 6.39 -2.86
CA ALA A 16 45.72 5.06 -3.30
C ALA A 16 44.93 4.31 -2.21
N ILE A 17 45.37 4.40 -0.94
CA ILE A 17 44.64 3.80 0.20
C ILE A 17 43.26 4.44 0.37
N LEU A 18 43.18 5.78 0.35
CA LEU A 18 41.92 6.50 0.55
C LEU A 18 40.93 6.29 -0.61
N SER A 19 41.40 6.40 -1.86
CA SER A 19 40.59 6.17 -3.05
C SER A 19 40.13 4.72 -3.14
N GLY A 20 41.03 3.77 -2.87
CA GLY A 20 40.70 2.34 -2.83
C GLY A 20 39.68 2.01 -1.75
N PHE A 21 39.82 2.60 -0.56
CA PHE A 21 38.88 2.42 0.54
C PHE A 21 37.48 2.91 0.17
N LEU A 22 37.35 4.15 -0.34
CA LEU A 22 36.08 4.72 -0.77
C LEU A 22 35.42 3.92 -1.90
N LEU A 23 36.20 3.49 -2.89
CA LEU A 23 35.69 2.71 -4.02
C LEU A 23 35.21 1.32 -3.57
N LEU A 24 35.99 0.63 -2.73
CA LEU A 24 35.62 -0.70 -2.23
C LEU A 24 34.41 -0.64 -1.30
N LEU A 25 34.30 0.38 -0.45
CA LEU A 25 33.13 0.58 0.42
C LEU A 25 31.84 0.64 -0.40
N ASN A 26 31.85 1.32 -1.54
CA ASN A 26 30.70 1.45 -2.43
C ASN A 26 30.48 0.19 -3.29
N LEU A 27 31.54 -0.39 -3.86
CA LEU A 27 31.46 -1.58 -4.71
C LEU A 27 30.95 -2.80 -3.94
N VAL A 28 31.49 -3.04 -2.74
CA VAL A 28 31.07 -4.16 -1.88
C VAL A 28 29.65 -3.95 -1.38
N ASN A 29 29.28 -2.71 -1.03
CA ASN A 29 27.90 -2.39 -0.67
C ASN A 29 26.94 -2.72 -1.81
N TYR A 30 27.20 -2.24 -3.03
CA TYR A 30 26.38 -2.53 -4.20
C TYR A 30 26.26 -4.05 -4.48
N GLY A 31 27.38 -4.78 -4.42
CA GLY A 31 27.39 -6.22 -4.66
C GLY A 31 26.61 -7.02 -3.62
N LEU A 32 26.84 -6.74 -2.34
CA LEU A 32 26.16 -7.45 -1.24
C LEU A 32 24.68 -7.07 -1.12
N ASP A 33 24.32 -5.82 -1.41
CA ASP A 33 22.92 -5.39 -1.39
C ASP A 33 22.11 -6.10 -2.49
N LYS A 34 22.70 -6.24 -3.69
CA LYS A 34 22.08 -6.96 -4.81
C LYS A 34 21.92 -8.47 -4.57
N ILE A 35 22.84 -9.09 -3.81
CA ILE A 35 22.84 -10.54 -3.58
C ILE A 35 22.00 -10.91 -2.34
N ALA A 36 22.16 -10.17 -1.24
CA ALA A 36 21.69 -10.56 0.07
C ALA A 36 20.99 -9.43 0.87
N PHE A 37 20.78 -8.25 0.27
CA PHE A 37 20.16 -7.08 0.92
C PHE A 37 20.84 -6.66 2.24
N CYS A 38 22.15 -6.93 2.35
CA CYS A 38 22.92 -6.73 3.58
C CYS A 38 24.21 -5.92 3.35
N GLY A 39 24.17 -4.97 2.42
CA GLY A 39 25.34 -4.15 2.02
C GLY A 39 26.09 -3.48 3.17
N LEU A 40 25.36 -3.11 4.23
CA LEU A 40 25.89 -2.51 5.46
C LEU A 40 27.00 -3.33 6.13
N ILE A 41 26.88 -4.66 6.11
CA ILE A 41 27.87 -5.56 6.74
C ILE A 41 29.21 -5.49 6.00
N GLY A 42 29.16 -5.36 4.67
CA GLY A 42 30.38 -5.22 3.86
C GLY A 42 31.17 -3.97 4.22
N GLN A 43 30.49 -2.86 4.50
CA GLN A 43 31.11 -1.60 4.90
C GLN A 43 31.77 -1.71 6.27
N VAL A 44 31.12 -2.37 7.23
CA VAL A 44 31.73 -2.67 8.54
C VAL A 44 32.99 -3.52 8.36
N VAL A 45 32.92 -4.63 7.62
CA VAL A 45 34.06 -5.54 7.39
C VAL A 45 35.24 -4.83 6.74
N LEU A 46 34.98 -3.98 5.73
CA LEU A 46 36.03 -3.17 5.11
C LEU A 46 36.63 -2.15 6.09
N GLY A 47 35.80 -1.53 6.94
CA GLY A 47 36.27 -0.70 8.04
C GLY A 47 37.26 -1.44 8.93
N ILE A 48 36.94 -2.68 9.30
CA ILE A 48 37.86 -3.46 10.13
C ILE A 48 39.14 -3.83 9.38
N ALA A 49 39.04 -4.18 8.10
CA ALA A 49 40.19 -4.57 7.28
C ALA A 49 41.17 -3.40 7.05
N TRP A 50 40.68 -2.18 6.84
CA TRP A 50 41.53 -0.99 6.61
C TRP A 50 41.98 -0.31 7.90
N GLY A 51 41.16 -0.36 8.95
CA GLY A 51 41.42 0.36 10.19
C GLY A 51 42.37 -0.35 11.16
N THR A 52 42.47 0.22 12.36
CA THR A 52 43.35 -0.19 13.45
C THR A 52 43.27 -1.69 13.82
N PRO A 53 42.09 -2.35 13.82
CA PRO A 53 42.00 -3.77 14.22
C PRO A 53 42.52 -4.76 13.17
N GLY A 54 42.59 -4.37 11.90
CA GLY A 54 43.02 -5.21 10.78
C GLY A 54 44.38 -4.80 10.23
N GLY A 55 44.38 -4.28 9.01
CA GLY A 55 45.58 -3.94 8.24
C GLY A 55 46.27 -2.64 8.67
N LYS A 56 45.64 -1.79 9.49
CA LYS A 56 46.19 -0.50 9.96
C LYS A 56 46.67 0.39 8.80
N LEU A 57 45.93 0.38 7.70
CA LEU A 57 46.24 1.13 6.49
C LEU A 57 45.87 2.61 6.64
N LEU A 58 44.88 2.90 7.49
CA LEU A 58 44.48 4.26 7.84
C LEU A 58 45.22 4.73 9.10
N ASP A 59 45.69 5.97 9.08
CA ASP A 59 46.26 6.60 10.27
C ASP A 59 45.16 7.00 11.26
N ARG A 60 45.47 7.07 12.55
CA ARG A 60 44.47 7.36 13.59
C ARG A 60 43.76 8.70 13.39
N GLY A 61 44.48 9.73 12.94
CA GLY A 61 43.84 11.02 12.65
C GLY A 61 42.81 10.94 11.53
N VAL A 62 43.02 10.05 10.56
CA VAL A 62 42.08 9.79 9.47
C VAL A 62 40.88 8.98 9.95
N GLU A 63 41.10 7.96 10.80
CA GLU A 63 40.01 7.20 11.43
C GLU A 63 39.07 8.11 12.25
N ASP A 64 39.63 9.03 13.04
CA ASP A 64 38.87 10.01 13.81
C ASP A 64 38.07 10.96 12.90
N ALA A 65 38.65 11.44 11.80
CA ALA A 65 37.97 12.29 10.83
C ALA A 65 36.81 11.54 10.14
N ILE A 66 37.03 10.29 9.71
CA ILE A 66 36.00 9.43 9.12
C ILE A 66 34.87 9.17 10.12
N MET A 67 35.20 8.94 11.40
CA MET A 67 34.20 8.75 12.45
C MET A 67 33.33 10.00 12.65
N GLN A 68 33.91 11.20 12.64
CA GLN A 68 33.17 12.47 12.74
C GLN A 68 32.24 12.70 11.55
N LEU A 69 32.74 12.48 10.32
CA LEU A 69 31.93 12.58 9.10
C LEU A 69 30.83 11.50 9.05
N GLY A 70 31.14 10.30 9.53
CA GLY A 70 30.18 9.21 9.67
C GLY A 70 29.05 9.57 10.65
N TYR A 71 29.38 10.19 11.79
CA TYR A 71 28.36 10.64 12.74
C TYR A 71 27.46 11.74 12.15
N LEU A 72 27.98 12.61 11.28
CA LEU A 72 27.16 13.55 10.52
C LEU A 72 26.23 12.82 9.54
N GLY A 73 26.74 11.78 8.86
CA GLY A 73 25.93 10.88 8.05
C GLY A 73 24.78 10.25 8.83
N LEU A 74 25.05 9.77 10.04
CA LEU A 74 24.03 9.21 10.93
C LEU A 74 22.92 10.22 11.27
N ILE A 75 23.27 11.47 11.57
CA ILE A 75 22.27 12.53 11.80
C ILE A 75 21.38 12.70 10.56
N LEU A 76 21.97 12.72 9.37
CA LEU A 76 21.24 12.89 8.10
C LEU A 76 20.40 11.66 7.73
N LEU A 77 20.83 10.44 8.10
CA LEU A 77 20.04 9.21 7.92
C LEU A 77 18.81 9.21 8.85
N VAL A 78 18.98 9.61 10.10
CA VAL A 78 17.87 9.70 11.05
C VAL A 78 16.90 10.83 10.66
N PHE A 79 17.42 11.92 10.11
CA PHE A 79 16.63 12.99 9.53
C PHE A 79 15.80 12.52 8.32
N GLU A 80 16.38 11.74 7.41
CA GLU A 80 15.66 11.09 6.29
C GLU A 80 14.52 10.21 6.82
N GLY A 81 14.78 9.41 7.86
CA GLY A 81 13.75 8.59 8.51
C GLY A 81 12.58 9.42 9.05
N GLY A 82 12.87 10.58 9.63
CA GLY A 82 11.84 11.55 10.04
C GLY A 82 11.04 12.10 8.85
N LEU A 83 11.71 12.47 7.75
CA LEU A 83 11.06 12.98 6.53
C LEU A 83 10.13 11.93 5.88
N ALA A 84 10.54 10.66 5.89
CA ALA A 84 9.78 9.54 5.34
C ALA A 84 8.55 9.15 6.19
N THR A 85 8.37 9.74 7.38
CA THR A 85 7.26 9.41 8.29
C THR A 85 5.92 9.94 7.75
N SER A 86 5.03 9.05 7.32
CA SER A 86 3.68 9.44 6.87
C SER A 86 2.68 9.48 8.04
N PHE A 87 2.34 10.69 8.49
CA PHE A 87 1.45 10.90 9.63
C PHE A 87 0.00 10.42 9.41
N LYS A 88 -0.50 10.50 8.17
CA LYS A 88 -1.85 10.03 7.79
C LYS A 88 -2.01 8.52 8.03
N THR A 89 -1.00 7.77 7.60
CA THR A 89 -0.91 6.31 7.70
C THR A 89 -0.75 5.86 9.15
N LEU A 90 0.09 6.56 9.93
CA LEU A 90 0.31 6.31 11.35
C LEU A 90 -0.99 6.50 12.16
N LYS A 91 -1.76 7.56 11.90
CA LYS A 91 -3.04 7.84 12.59
C LYS A 91 -4.07 6.73 12.37
N ALA A 92 -4.17 6.19 11.14
CA ALA A 92 -5.19 5.19 10.79
C ALA A 92 -5.00 3.82 11.47
N ASN A 93 -3.77 3.45 11.83
CA ASN A 93 -3.44 2.15 12.43
C ASN A 93 -2.77 2.25 13.80
N LEU A 94 -2.89 3.41 14.47
CA LEU A 94 -2.09 3.77 15.65
C LEU A 94 -2.15 2.73 16.77
N ALA A 95 -3.34 2.22 17.11
CA ALA A 95 -3.51 1.28 18.21
C ALA A 95 -2.78 -0.06 17.96
N LEU A 96 -2.90 -0.60 16.75
CA LEU A 96 -2.26 -1.86 16.37
C LEU A 96 -0.74 -1.68 16.26
N SER A 97 -0.28 -0.63 15.58
CA SER A 97 1.16 -0.33 15.44
C SER A 97 1.83 -0.07 16.79
N THR A 98 1.14 0.60 17.72
CA THR A 98 1.64 0.84 19.09
C THR A 98 1.78 -0.47 19.86
N GLY A 99 0.79 -1.38 19.78
CA GLY A 99 0.87 -2.70 20.41
C GLY A 99 2.04 -3.52 19.89
N VAL A 100 2.23 -3.54 18.57
CA VAL A 100 3.36 -4.20 17.90
C VAL A 100 4.69 -3.62 18.38
N ALA A 101 4.87 -2.29 18.36
CA ALA A 101 6.09 -1.63 18.82
C ALA A 101 6.41 -1.89 20.31
N ILE A 102 5.42 -1.76 21.20
CA ILE A 102 5.61 -2.02 22.64
C ILE A 102 6.09 -3.45 22.88
N THR A 103 5.48 -4.43 22.22
CA THR A 103 5.94 -5.83 22.33
C THR A 103 7.29 -6.05 21.66
N GLY A 104 7.56 -5.35 20.56
CA GLY A 104 8.83 -5.32 19.83
C GLY A 104 10.02 -4.85 20.65
N ILE A 105 9.77 -4.04 21.67
CA ILE A 105 10.81 -3.52 22.56
C ILE A 105 10.85 -4.33 23.85
N SER A 106 9.69 -4.53 24.48
CA SER A 106 9.60 -5.11 25.83
C SER A 106 10.02 -6.57 25.89
N VAL A 107 9.69 -7.38 24.86
CA VAL A 107 10.00 -8.81 24.85
C VAL A 107 11.50 -9.06 24.65
N PRO A 108 12.18 -8.48 23.62
CA PRO A 108 13.63 -8.58 23.50
C PRO A 108 14.38 -8.05 24.73
N MET A 109 13.91 -6.95 25.32
CA MET A 109 14.49 -6.40 26.54
C MET A 109 14.41 -7.41 27.69
N GLY A 110 13.23 -8.02 27.92
CA GLY A 110 13.06 -9.06 28.93
C GLY A 110 13.97 -10.27 28.73
N PHE A 111 14.16 -10.71 27.48
CA PHE A 111 15.09 -11.78 27.15
C PHE A 111 16.55 -11.41 27.39
N SER A 112 16.94 -10.15 27.21
CA SER A 112 18.29 -9.69 27.55
C SER A 112 18.58 -9.83 29.04
N PHE A 113 17.62 -9.48 29.90
CA PHE A 113 17.75 -9.69 31.35
C PHE A 113 17.78 -11.18 31.73
N LEU A 114 17.03 -12.03 31.03
CA LEU A 114 17.05 -13.48 31.26
C LEU A 114 18.42 -14.10 30.95
N LEU A 115 19.17 -13.55 30.00
CA LEU A 115 20.49 -14.01 29.60
C LEU A 115 21.63 -13.53 30.51
N GLN A 116 21.34 -12.68 31.50
CA GLN A 116 22.32 -12.13 32.43
C GLN A 116 23.23 -13.19 33.08
N PRO A 117 22.72 -14.34 33.60
CA PRO A 117 23.57 -15.36 34.24
C PRO A 117 24.52 -16.07 33.27
N MET A 118 24.19 -16.14 31.98
CA MET A 118 24.99 -16.86 30.98
C MET A 118 26.32 -16.14 30.67
N VAL A 119 26.30 -14.81 30.75
CA VAL A 119 27.46 -13.95 30.41
C VAL A 119 28.06 -13.31 31.68
N GLY A 120 27.44 -13.50 32.85
CA GLY A 120 27.87 -12.85 34.09
C GLY A 120 27.69 -11.34 34.07
N ALA A 121 26.68 -10.85 33.33
CA ALA A 121 26.45 -9.43 33.11
C ALA A 121 25.82 -8.76 34.35
N THR A 122 25.98 -7.44 34.48
CA THR A 122 25.20 -6.64 35.43
C THR A 122 23.82 -6.31 34.86
N PRO A 123 22.82 -5.90 35.68
CA PRO A 123 21.53 -5.46 35.17
C PRO A 123 21.64 -4.28 34.18
N LEU A 124 22.59 -3.37 34.41
CA LEU A 124 22.85 -2.26 33.50
C LEU A 124 23.42 -2.75 32.15
N GLN A 125 24.30 -3.74 32.19
CA GLN A 125 24.86 -4.37 30.99
C GLN A 125 23.79 -5.14 30.19
N ALA A 126 22.91 -5.86 30.89
CA ALA A 126 21.77 -6.53 30.28
C ALA A 126 20.78 -5.53 29.65
N PHE A 127 20.53 -4.39 30.31
CA PHE A 127 19.73 -3.30 29.75
C PHE A 127 20.36 -2.73 28.48
N ALA A 128 21.65 -2.41 28.49
CA ALA A 128 22.35 -1.86 27.32
C ALA A 128 22.41 -2.86 26.15
N ALA A 129 22.62 -4.15 26.44
CA ALA A 129 22.57 -5.20 25.43
C ALA A 129 21.15 -5.36 24.84
N GLY A 130 20.12 -5.27 25.68
CA GLY A 130 18.72 -5.34 25.27
C GLY A 130 18.31 -4.14 24.43
N ALA A 131 18.76 -2.94 24.80
CA ALA A 131 18.52 -1.71 24.04
C ALA A 131 19.16 -1.77 22.64
N ALA A 132 20.38 -2.30 22.53
CA ALA A 132 21.02 -2.50 21.23
C ALA A 132 20.28 -3.53 20.37
N LEU A 133 19.78 -4.59 21.00
CA LEU A 133 19.06 -5.68 20.36
C LEU A 133 17.55 -5.47 20.26
N CYS A 134 17.00 -4.29 20.56
CA CYS A 134 15.57 -4.01 20.35
C CYS A 134 15.30 -3.07 19.16
N SER A 135 16.28 -2.28 18.71
CA SER A 135 16.20 -1.40 17.53
C SER A 135 16.09 -2.15 16.19
N THR A 136 15.16 -1.74 15.33
CA THR A 136 14.77 -2.45 14.10
C THR A 136 15.26 -1.68 12.86
N SER A 137 15.72 -2.34 11.79
CA SER A 137 16.07 -1.65 10.52
C SER A 137 14.89 -1.65 9.56
N LEU A 138 14.28 -0.49 9.33
CA LEU A 138 13.18 -0.37 8.36
C LEU A 138 13.66 -0.63 6.93
N GLY A 139 14.87 -0.17 6.55
CA GLY A 139 15.33 -0.13 5.16
C GLY A 139 15.37 -1.49 4.45
N THR A 140 15.96 -2.52 5.07
CA THR A 140 16.11 -3.85 4.44
C THR A 140 14.78 -4.58 4.31
N THR A 141 13.93 -4.51 5.34
CA THR A 141 12.60 -5.11 5.35
C THR A 141 11.66 -4.41 4.36
N PHE A 142 11.69 -3.08 4.28
CA PHE A 142 10.84 -2.33 3.35
C PHE A 142 11.17 -2.62 1.89
N THR A 143 12.45 -2.74 1.52
CA THR A 143 12.86 -3.13 0.17
C THR A 143 12.28 -4.49 -0.23
N ILE A 144 12.25 -5.47 0.69
CA ILE A 144 11.67 -6.79 0.43
C ILE A 144 10.14 -6.71 0.29
N LEU A 145 9.45 -5.98 1.17
CA LEU A 145 8.00 -5.81 1.05
C LEU A 145 7.62 -5.03 -0.22
N SER A 146 8.38 -4.01 -0.58
CA SER A 146 8.17 -3.20 -1.80
C SER A 146 8.33 -4.04 -3.06
N ASN A 147 9.44 -4.80 -3.16
CA ASN A 147 9.68 -5.73 -4.28
C ASN A 147 8.62 -6.84 -4.38
N SER A 148 7.89 -7.09 -3.29
CA SER A 148 6.81 -8.08 -3.23
C SER A 148 5.42 -7.48 -3.37
N GLY A 149 5.29 -6.16 -3.56
CA GLY A 149 4.00 -5.46 -3.67
C GLY A 149 3.21 -5.36 -2.36
N LEU A 150 3.81 -5.70 -1.22
CA LEU A 150 3.14 -5.74 0.10
C LEU A 150 3.30 -4.43 0.89
N SER A 151 4.11 -3.48 0.43
CA SER A 151 4.41 -2.23 1.16
C SER A 151 3.19 -1.30 1.31
N SER A 152 2.29 -1.29 0.34
CA SER A 152 1.04 -0.50 0.36
C SER A 152 -0.12 -1.19 1.08
N THR A 153 0.04 -2.46 1.47
CA THR A 153 -0.99 -3.21 2.18
C THR A 153 -1.11 -2.76 3.64
N ARG A 154 -2.23 -3.10 4.29
CA ARG A 154 -2.42 -2.85 5.73
C ARG A 154 -1.31 -3.49 6.58
N LEU A 155 -0.79 -4.66 6.17
CA LEU A 155 0.37 -5.31 6.78
C LEU A 155 1.64 -4.47 6.67
N GLY A 156 1.94 -3.96 5.47
CA GLY A 156 3.10 -3.10 5.21
C GLY A 156 3.04 -1.78 5.99
N VAL A 157 1.87 -1.16 6.04
CA VAL A 157 1.57 0.07 6.79
C VAL A 157 1.79 -0.09 8.30
N VAL A 158 1.30 -1.20 8.90
CA VAL A 158 1.47 -1.45 10.33
C VAL A 158 2.93 -1.75 10.65
N LEU A 159 3.61 -2.52 9.80
CA LEU A 159 5.03 -2.86 9.97
C LEU A 159 5.93 -1.62 9.92
N THR A 160 5.74 -0.74 8.94
CA THR A 160 6.51 0.51 8.82
C THR A 160 6.24 1.44 9.99
N SER A 161 4.97 1.60 10.39
CA SER A 161 4.59 2.42 11.54
C SER A 161 5.21 1.91 12.85
N ALA A 162 5.17 0.60 13.09
CA ALA A 162 5.77 0.00 14.29
C ALA A 162 7.29 0.12 14.29
N ALA A 163 7.96 -0.09 13.15
CA ALA A 163 9.40 0.08 13.02
C ALA A 163 9.85 1.53 13.30
N MET A 164 9.12 2.53 12.78
CA MET A 164 9.40 3.95 13.08
C MET A 164 9.28 4.26 14.57
N MET A 165 8.29 3.69 15.27
CA MET A 165 8.13 3.85 16.72
C MET A 165 9.27 3.18 17.51
N ASP A 166 9.72 1.99 17.09
CA ASP A 166 10.88 1.30 17.66
C ASP A 166 12.16 2.16 17.56
N ASP A 167 12.37 2.85 16.44
CA ASP A 167 13.52 3.71 16.24
C ASP A 167 13.49 4.94 17.15
N VAL A 168 12.34 5.61 17.30
CA VAL A 168 12.18 6.72 18.25
C VAL A 168 12.54 6.29 19.67
N VAL A 169 12.03 5.13 20.12
CA VAL A 169 12.36 4.62 21.46
C VAL A 169 13.83 4.22 21.55
N GLY A 170 14.39 3.61 20.51
CA GLY A 170 15.81 3.29 20.41
C GLY A 170 16.70 4.51 20.58
N LEU A 171 16.37 5.64 19.96
CA LEU A 171 17.10 6.90 20.09
C LEU A 171 17.02 7.49 21.50
N ILE A 172 15.91 7.29 22.22
CA ILE A 172 15.80 7.64 23.64
C ILE A 172 16.72 6.74 24.48
N MET A 173 16.74 5.44 24.19
CA MET A 173 17.60 4.48 24.89
C MET A 173 19.09 4.78 24.69
N VAL A 174 19.52 5.23 23.51
CA VAL A 174 20.90 5.70 23.25
C VAL A 174 21.31 6.75 24.29
N GLN A 175 20.45 7.74 24.56
CA GLN A 175 20.76 8.80 25.52
C GLN A 175 20.78 8.30 26.97
N VAL A 176 19.84 7.42 27.34
CA VAL A 176 19.79 6.81 28.68
C VAL A 176 21.07 6.01 28.93
N VAL A 177 21.49 5.18 27.97
CA VAL A 177 22.74 4.43 28.03
C VAL A 177 23.93 5.39 28.13
N SER A 178 24.01 6.42 27.29
CA SER A 178 25.11 7.40 27.31
C SER A 178 25.30 8.06 28.68
N ASN A 179 24.22 8.43 29.36
CA ASN A 179 24.26 9.11 30.65
C ASN A 179 24.58 8.16 31.81
N LEU A 180 24.18 6.89 31.73
CA LEU A 180 24.45 5.89 32.77
C LEU A 180 25.92 5.47 32.85
N GLY A 181 26.67 5.59 31.75
CA GLY A 181 28.11 5.32 31.74
C GLY A 181 28.98 6.36 32.47
N GLY A 182 28.38 7.46 32.96
CA GLY A 182 29.08 8.52 33.69
C GLY A 182 29.40 8.21 35.16
N GLY A 183 28.94 7.08 35.71
CA GLY A 183 29.30 6.61 37.06
C GLY A 183 28.29 6.95 38.18
N ASP A 184 27.36 7.88 37.98
CA ASP A 184 26.34 8.24 38.97
C ASP A 184 24.97 7.65 38.63
N PHE A 185 24.58 6.57 39.32
CA PHE A 185 23.25 6.00 39.23
C PHE A 185 22.27 6.77 40.13
N THR A 186 21.75 7.89 39.63
CA THR A 186 20.66 8.63 40.29
C THR A 186 19.39 8.55 39.44
N ALA A 187 18.20 8.53 40.07
CA ALA A 187 16.93 8.52 39.33
C ALA A 187 16.84 9.68 38.32
N VAL A 188 17.51 10.80 38.60
CA VAL A 188 17.60 11.97 37.73
C VAL A 188 18.31 11.67 36.40
N THR A 189 19.35 10.81 36.37
CA THR A 189 20.10 10.51 35.13
C THR A 189 19.29 9.71 34.11
N VAL A 190 18.28 8.96 34.56
CA VAL A 190 17.36 8.20 33.68
C VAL A 190 16.09 9.00 33.38
N ILE A 191 15.48 9.63 34.39
CA ILE A 191 14.19 10.32 34.23
C ILE A 191 14.34 11.57 33.35
N ARG A 192 15.44 12.33 33.51
CA ARG A 192 15.61 13.59 32.79
C ARG A 192 15.65 13.39 31.26
N PRO A 193 16.48 12.52 30.66
CA PRO A 193 16.51 12.34 29.21
C PRO A 193 15.18 11.85 28.64
N VAL A 194 14.50 10.94 29.35
CA VAL A 194 13.19 10.41 28.92
C VAL A 194 12.14 11.52 28.92
N MET A 195 12.04 12.29 30.01
CA MET A 195 11.08 13.39 30.12
C MET A 195 11.37 14.51 29.11
N VAL A 196 12.63 14.88 28.90
CA VAL A 196 13.01 15.89 27.90
C VAL A 196 12.71 15.38 26.48
N SER A 197 12.94 14.10 26.20
CA SER A 197 12.61 13.48 24.92
C SER A 197 11.10 13.48 24.65
N LEU A 198 10.29 13.09 25.63
CA LEU A 198 8.83 13.14 25.55
C LEU A 198 8.31 14.58 25.42
N ALA A 199 8.93 15.52 26.13
CA ALA A 199 8.61 16.94 26.00
C ALA A 199 8.93 17.43 24.59
N PHE A 200 10.08 17.09 23.99
CA PHE A 200 10.38 17.44 22.60
C PHE A 200 9.40 16.80 21.61
N ALA A 201 9.08 15.51 21.78
CA ALA A 201 8.15 14.79 20.92
C ALA A 201 6.72 15.33 20.97
N THR A 202 6.33 16.04 22.03
CA THR A 202 4.99 16.64 22.20
C THR A 202 4.97 18.14 21.94
N LEU A 203 5.96 18.88 22.46
CA LEU A 203 6.07 20.33 22.34
C LEU A 203 6.37 20.76 20.91
N VAL A 204 7.22 20.05 20.17
CA VAL A 204 7.56 20.44 18.79
C VAL A 204 6.33 20.38 17.88
N PRO A 205 5.52 19.29 17.83
CA PRO A 205 4.27 19.29 17.08
C PRO A 205 3.29 20.40 17.50
N VAL A 206 3.19 20.69 18.81
CA VAL A 206 2.35 21.79 19.33
C VAL A 206 2.86 23.14 18.81
N LEU A 207 4.17 23.40 18.87
CA LEU A 207 4.80 24.60 18.33
C LEU A 207 4.63 24.70 16.82
N CYS A 208 4.76 23.60 16.07
CA CYS A 208 4.48 23.56 14.64
C CYS A 208 3.03 24.00 14.36
N LYS A 209 2.07 23.47 15.11
CA LYS A 209 0.66 23.85 14.97
C LYS A 209 0.38 25.32 15.30
N PHE A 210 0.98 25.87 16.36
CA PHE A 210 0.67 27.23 16.83
C PHE A 210 1.58 28.33 16.25
N LEU A 211 2.77 27.99 15.75
CA LEU A 211 3.74 28.95 15.22
C LEU A 211 3.89 28.81 13.70
N VAL A 212 4.16 27.60 13.20
CA VAL A 212 4.45 27.37 11.77
C VAL A 212 3.20 27.56 10.92
N VAL A 213 2.03 27.11 11.37
CA VAL A 213 0.77 27.30 10.63
C VAL A 213 0.43 28.78 10.41
N PRO A 214 0.29 29.63 11.44
CA PRO A 214 -0.08 31.04 11.21
C PRO A 214 1.00 31.82 10.45
N ILE A 215 2.29 31.52 10.66
CA ILE A 215 3.37 32.14 9.90
C ILE A 215 3.29 31.74 8.44
N THR A 216 3.12 30.45 8.13
CA THR A 216 3.03 29.95 6.75
C THR A 216 1.80 30.51 6.06
N LEU A 217 0.63 30.51 6.71
CA LEU A 217 -0.58 31.10 6.16
C LEU A 217 -0.42 32.59 5.90
N LYS A 218 0.17 33.36 6.83
CA LYS A 218 0.44 34.80 6.65
C LYS A 218 1.43 35.06 5.52
N LEU A 219 2.49 34.25 5.40
CA LEU A 219 3.45 34.35 4.30
C LEU A 219 2.80 33.97 2.95
N ASN A 220 1.89 33.00 2.95
CA ASN A 220 1.10 32.66 1.77
C ASN A 220 0.19 33.83 1.38
N THR A 221 -0.50 34.47 2.33
CA THR A 221 -1.34 35.64 2.03
C THR A 221 -0.52 36.79 1.45
N VAL A 222 0.68 37.05 2.00
CA VAL A 222 1.60 38.08 1.48
C VAL A 222 2.12 37.72 0.08
N ARG A 223 2.39 36.44 -0.17
CA ARG A 223 2.85 35.92 -1.46
C ARG A 223 1.76 35.99 -2.53
N GLU A 224 0.51 35.76 -2.16
CA GLU A 224 -0.68 35.92 -3.02
C GLU A 224 -1.01 37.40 -3.26
N SER A 225 -0.90 38.26 -2.24
CA SER A 225 -1.18 39.69 -2.38
C SER A 225 -0.08 40.47 -3.13
N SER A 226 1.12 39.91 -3.26
CA SER A 226 2.29 40.58 -3.86
C SER A 226 3.24 39.59 -4.56
N PRO A 227 2.83 39.01 -5.70
CA PRO A 227 3.56 37.93 -6.39
C PRO A 227 4.92 38.35 -6.98
N GLU A 228 5.14 39.64 -7.25
CA GLU A 228 6.42 40.19 -7.76
C GLU A 228 7.38 40.69 -6.67
N SER A 229 7.01 40.56 -5.39
CA SER A 229 7.88 41.01 -4.30
C SER A 229 9.17 40.19 -4.25
N LYS A 230 10.31 40.83 -3.94
CA LYS A 230 11.61 40.15 -3.76
C LYS A 230 11.53 39.01 -2.74
N LEU A 231 10.66 39.14 -1.73
CA LEU A 231 10.40 38.11 -0.72
C LEU A 231 9.70 36.87 -1.32
N ALA A 232 8.68 37.07 -2.17
CA ALA A 232 8.01 35.98 -2.87
C ALA A 232 8.97 35.24 -3.82
N THR A 233 9.81 35.98 -4.54
CA THR A 233 10.86 35.40 -5.41
C THR A 233 11.89 34.62 -4.59
N LEU A 234 12.33 35.15 -3.44
CA LEU A 234 13.29 34.48 -2.56
C LEU A 234 12.71 33.20 -1.96
N LEU A 235 11.45 33.20 -1.51
CA LEU A 235 10.78 32.02 -0.93
C LEU A 235 10.44 30.94 -1.97
N LYS A 236 10.45 31.26 -3.27
CA LYS A 236 10.31 30.29 -4.37
C LYS A 236 11.64 29.59 -4.71
N LEU A 237 12.78 30.14 -4.31
CA LEU A 237 14.09 29.53 -4.58
C LEU A 237 14.24 28.24 -3.80
N ARG A 238 14.63 27.16 -4.49
CA ARG A 238 14.94 25.87 -3.86
C ARG A 238 16.05 25.97 -2.81
N GLN A 239 17.02 26.87 -3.03
CA GLN A 239 18.09 27.14 -2.06
C GLN A 239 17.53 27.65 -0.73
N THR A 240 16.43 28.42 -0.76
CA THR A 240 15.78 28.90 0.46
C THR A 240 15.13 27.75 1.24
N ALA A 241 14.46 26.82 0.55
CA ALA A 241 13.92 25.61 1.18
C ALA A 241 15.04 24.78 1.83
N PHE A 242 16.15 24.57 1.12
CA PHE A 242 17.34 23.93 1.68
C PHE A 242 17.85 24.64 2.94
N ILE A 243 18.01 25.96 2.92
CA ILE A 243 18.47 26.73 4.09
C ILE A 243 17.48 26.61 5.26
N ILE A 244 16.17 26.72 5.01
CA ILE A 244 15.14 26.61 6.05
C ILE A 244 15.16 25.21 6.69
N HIS A 245 15.17 24.15 5.89
CA HIS A 245 15.21 22.77 6.38
C HIS A 245 16.51 22.50 7.15
N THR A 246 17.66 22.98 6.65
CA THR A 246 18.96 22.87 7.33
C THR A 246 18.96 23.62 8.66
N ALA A 247 18.42 24.85 8.68
CA ALA A 247 18.38 25.68 9.87
C ALA A 247 17.49 25.05 10.95
N LEU A 248 16.32 24.51 10.56
CA LEU A 248 15.43 23.81 11.48
C LEU A 248 16.09 22.56 12.07
N LEU A 249 16.78 21.76 11.23
CA LEU A 249 17.56 20.61 11.67
C LEU A 249 18.62 21.03 12.70
N LEU A 250 19.42 22.06 12.41
CA LEU A 250 20.45 22.55 13.31
C LEU A 250 19.87 23.10 14.62
N ILE A 251 18.80 23.90 14.56
CA ILE A 251 18.15 24.47 15.75
C ILE A 251 17.64 23.37 16.67
N LEU A 252 16.96 22.35 16.12
CA LEU A 252 16.44 21.25 16.92
C LEU A 252 17.56 20.36 17.46
N VAL A 253 18.58 20.04 16.65
CA VAL A 253 19.73 19.24 17.11
C VAL A 253 20.51 19.95 18.22
N ILE A 254 20.82 21.23 18.04
CA ILE A 254 21.53 22.05 19.04
C ILE A 254 20.66 22.20 20.29
N GLY A 255 19.40 22.62 20.14
CA GLY A 255 18.47 22.82 21.24
C GLY A 255 18.21 21.52 22.02
N GLY A 256 18.06 20.40 21.32
CA GLY A 256 17.89 19.08 21.92
C GLY A 256 19.12 18.65 22.72
N THR A 257 20.31 18.84 22.15
CA THR A 257 21.58 18.50 22.82
C THR A 257 21.77 19.33 24.10
N PHE A 258 21.47 20.64 24.08
CA PHE A 258 21.52 21.49 25.27
C PHE A 258 20.44 21.18 26.30
N ALA A 259 19.23 20.80 25.86
CA ALA A 259 18.16 20.38 26.75
C ALA A 259 18.46 19.04 27.45
N GLY A 260 19.32 18.21 26.86
CA GLY A 260 19.71 16.90 27.37
C GLY A 260 18.93 15.73 26.75
N THR A 261 18.36 15.92 25.56
CA THR A 261 17.86 14.83 24.71
C THR A 261 18.93 14.39 23.69
N SER A 262 18.69 13.27 23.02
CA SER A 262 19.56 12.75 21.95
C SER A 262 19.56 13.70 20.75
N SER A 263 20.74 14.04 20.23
CA SER A 263 20.88 14.78 18.98
C SER A 263 20.23 14.05 17.80
N LEU A 264 20.21 12.72 17.84
CA LEU A 264 19.56 11.88 16.83
C LEU A 264 18.03 11.96 16.93
N LEU A 265 17.47 11.93 18.15
CA LEU A 265 16.02 12.09 18.32
C LEU A 265 15.57 13.47 17.84
N ALA A 266 16.35 14.50 18.14
CA ALA A 266 16.07 15.85 17.66
C ALA A 266 16.13 15.95 16.13
N ALA A 267 17.08 15.27 15.47
CA ALA A 267 17.14 15.17 14.01
C ALA A 267 15.92 14.45 13.44
N TYR A 268 15.48 13.34 14.04
CA TYR A 268 14.26 12.65 13.64
C TYR A 268 13.04 13.57 13.74
N ILE A 269 12.87 14.24 14.88
CA ILE A 269 11.76 15.17 15.11
C ILE A 269 11.79 16.33 14.12
N ALA A 270 12.97 16.82 13.71
CA ALA A 270 13.10 17.84 12.69
C ALA A 270 12.56 17.36 11.33
N GLY A 271 12.92 16.15 10.89
CA GLY A 271 12.41 15.56 9.66
C GLY A 271 10.91 15.33 9.72
N ALA A 272 10.44 14.76 10.83
CA ALA A 272 9.01 14.56 11.11
C ALA A 272 8.22 15.87 11.10
N ALA A 273 8.76 16.96 11.66
CA ALA A 273 8.12 18.26 11.66
C ALA A 273 8.00 18.85 10.24
N ILE A 274 9.01 18.66 9.39
CA ILE A 274 8.99 19.09 7.98
C ILE A 274 7.99 18.23 7.18
N SER A 275 8.00 16.92 7.36
CA SER A 275 7.04 16.01 6.70
C SER A 275 5.60 16.34 7.08
N TRP A 276 5.36 16.67 8.35
CA TRP A 276 4.08 17.19 8.82
C TRP A 276 3.74 18.55 8.19
N TRP A 277 4.70 19.48 8.10
CA TRP A 277 4.51 20.77 7.43
C TRP A 277 4.09 20.57 5.97
N ASP A 278 4.80 19.74 5.21
CA ASP A 278 4.52 19.48 3.80
C ASP A 278 3.14 18.83 3.57
N SER A 279 2.68 17.99 4.49
CA SER A 279 1.45 17.21 4.32
C SER A 279 0.18 17.89 4.87
N GLU A 280 0.29 18.68 5.95
CA GLU A 280 -0.88 19.17 6.69
C GLU A 280 -1.06 20.70 6.60
N VAL A 281 -0.09 21.45 6.07
CA VAL A 281 -0.18 22.90 5.89
C VAL A 281 -0.29 23.24 4.41
N ALA A 282 -1.28 24.06 4.04
CA ALA A 282 -1.46 24.52 2.67
C ALA A 282 -0.26 25.38 2.22
N HIS A 283 0.32 25.06 1.06
CA HIS A 283 1.40 25.82 0.41
C HIS A 283 0.91 26.37 -0.93
N VAL A 284 1.25 27.63 -1.26
CA VAL A 284 0.93 28.22 -2.58
C VAL A 284 1.72 27.47 -3.65
N ARG A 285 1.04 26.66 -4.45
CA ARG A 285 1.61 26.01 -5.64
C ARG A 285 1.78 27.07 -6.72
N VAL A 286 2.95 27.11 -7.36
CA VAL A 286 3.24 28.05 -8.45
C VAL A 286 2.39 27.66 -9.66
N GLY A 287 1.23 28.31 -9.81
CA GLY A 287 0.46 28.32 -11.06
C GLY A 287 0.95 29.46 -11.95
N LEU A 288 1.11 29.16 -13.24
CA LEU A 288 1.28 30.14 -14.31
C LEU A 288 0.10 31.11 -14.27
N ASN A 289 0.38 32.41 -14.07
CA ASN A 289 -0.63 33.45 -14.10
C ASN A 289 -1.17 33.62 -15.53
N ALA A 290 -2.48 33.52 -15.65
CA ALA A 290 -3.25 34.18 -16.70
C ALA A 290 -3.35 35.68 -16.39
N GLY A 291 -3.21 36.50 -17.43
CA GLY A 291 -3.93 37.76 -17.58
C GLY A 291 -3.29 39.04 -17.01
N SER A 292 -2.71 39.84 -17.90
CA SER A 292 -2.75 41.30 -17.79
C SER A 292 -3.05 41.91 -19.17
N GLU A 293 -4.31 42.32 -19.32
CA GLU A 293 -4.79 43.55 -19.97
C GLU A 293 -4.00 44.10 -21.18
N MET A 294 -4.65 44.09 -22.36
CA MET A 294 -4.42 45.10 -23.40
C MET A 294 -5.71 45.87 -23.62
N GLN A 295 -5.77 47.07 -23.05
CA GLN A 295 -6.58 48.19 -23.55
C GLN A 295 -5.82 48.87 -24.69
N ASN A 296 -6.55 49.17 -25.77
CA ASN A 296 -6.14 49.90 -26.97
C ASN A 296 -5.32 51.16 -26.70
N THR A 297 -4.23 51.40 -27.46
CA THR A 297 -4.01 52.66 -28.21
C THR A 297 -2.90 52.49 -29.28
N GLU A 298 -3.31 52.68 -30.53
CA GLU A 298 -2.69 53.46 -31.64
C GLU A 298 -1.20 53.38 -32.03
N GLU A 299 -1.04 53.26 -33.37
CA GLU A 299 -0.02 53.85 -34.26
C GLU A 299 1.40 53.24 -34.35
N SER A 300 1.67 52.52 -35.45
CA SER A 300 2.42 53.10 -36.58
C SER A 300 2.48 52.15 -37.78
N GLU A 301 2.05 52.68 -38.93
CA GLU A 301 2.17 52.12 -40.28
C GLU A 301 3.63 52.01 -40.74
N THR A 302 3.95 51.03 -41.59
CA THR A 302 4.49 51.28 -42.95
C THR A 302 4.64 49.99 -43.78
N ASN A 303 3.83 49.95 -44.85
CA ASN A 303 4.07 49.50 -46.23
C ASN A 303 4.58 48.08 -46.59
N ASP A 304 3.69 47.32 -47.25
CA ASP A 304 3.78 46.81 -48.65
C ASP A 304 5.17 46.33 -49.14
N THR A 305 5.37 45.16 -49.77
CA THR A 305 4.56 44.44 -50.78
C THR A 305 5.28 43.12 -51.15
N ASP A 306 4.54 42.22 -51.81
CA ASP A 306 4.98 41.17 -52.75
C ASP A 306 5.41 39.76 -52.26
N ILE A 307 4.50 38.81 -52.58
CA ILE A 307 4.70 37.37 -52.86
C ILE A 307 4.45 37.28 -54.39
N PRO A 308 5.16 36.49 -55.23
CA PRO A 308 5.25 35.05 -55.04
C PRO A 308 6.51 34.32 -55.54
N ASP A 309 6.66 33.09 -55.03
CA ASP A 309 6.59 31.86 -55.82
C ASP A 309 7.74 30.84 -55.61
N ARG A 310 7.32 29.57 -55.69
CA ARG A 310 8.02 28.31 -55.94
C ARG A 310 8.80 27.54 -54.86
N SER A 311 8.13 26.44 -54.55
CA SER A 311 8.52 25.13 -54.07
C SER A 311 9.65 24.40 -54.83
N THR A 312 10.22 23.40 -54.12
CA THR A 312 10.94 22.19 -54.60
C THR A 312 12.36 22.39 -55.16
N LEU A 313 13.37 21.52 -54.99
CA LEU A 313 13.49 20.14 -54.52
C LEU A 313 14.97 19.84 -54.20
N HIS A 314 15.21 18.97 -53.22
CA HIS A 314 16.34 18.05 -52.96
C HIS A 314 17.75 18.20 -53.61
N VAL A 315 18.79 17.96 -52.80
CA VAL A 315 19.67 16.75 -52.79
C VAL A 315 21.01 17.12 -52.13
N ALA A 316 21.44 16.37 -51.09
CA ALA A 316 22.78 15.77 -50.98
C ALA A 316 23.07 15.20 -49.57
N GLN A 317 23.42 13.92 -49.53
CA GLN A 317 24.10 13.24 -48.43
C GLN A 317 25.56 13.74 -48.29
N VAL A 318 26.08 13.95 -47.07
CA VAL A 318 27.49 13.68 -46.69
C VAL A 318 27.57 13.36 -45.18
N ALA A 319 28.47 12.43 -44.86
CA ALA A 319 28.80 11.80 -43.58
C ALA A 319 29.46 12.74 -42.52
N PRO A 320 29.83 12.24 -41.31
CA PRO A 320 29.78 12.97 -40.04
C PRO A 320 31.06 13.73 -39.69
N ALA A 321 30.94 14.86 -38.98
CA ALA A 321 32.01 15.37 -38.13
C ALA A 321 31.52 16.41 -37.10
N THR A 322 32.00 16.21 -35.87
CA THR A 322 32.33 17.22 -34.83
C THR A 322 31.21 17.73 -33.93
N GLN A 323 31.17 17.13 -32.72
CA GLN A 323 30.61 17.73 -31.52
C GLN A 323 31.42 18.98 -31.11
N SER A 324 30.74 20.11 -31.02
CA SER A 324 31.09 21.20 -30.11
C SER A 324 29.79 21.83 -29.63
N GLY A 325 29.60 21.86 -28.31
CA GLY A 325 28.30 21.95 -27.68
C GLY A 325 27.61 23.30 -27.71
N LEU A 326 26.31 23.24 -27.41
CA LEU A 326 25.48 24.32 -26.89
C LEU A 326 24.42 23.66 -25.99
N SER A 327 24.38 24.15 -24.76
CA SER A 327 23.73 23.57 -23.58
C SER A 327 22.22 23.38 -23.72
N GLU A 328 21.75 22.16 -23.42
CA GLU A 328 20.37 21.88 -23.06
C GLU A 328 20.08 22.41 -21.65
N THR A 329 19.27 23.46 -21.57
CA THR A 329 18.69 23.89 -20.29
C THR A 329 17.37 23.15 -20.07
N HIS A 330 17.43 22.04 -19.34
CA HIS A 330 16.27 21.46 -18.67
C HIS A 330 15.67 22.48 -17.68
N ARG A 331 14.43 22.92 -17.89
CA ARG A 331 13.66 23.62 -16.85
C ARG A 331 13.00 22.58 -15.95
N GLU A 332 13.69 22.22 -14.87
CA GLU A 332 13.17 21.38 -13.78
C GLU A 332 12.03 22.10 -13.02
N GLU A 333 10.89 21.44 -12.83
CA GLU A 333 9.73 21.90 -12.04
C GLU A 333 10.10 22.17 -10.58
N SER A 334 9.88 23.40 -10.08
CA SER A 334 10.30 23.81 -8.73
C SER A 334 9.31 23.35 -7.63
N SER A 335 9.28 22.07 -7.31
CA SER A 335 8.72 21.61 -6.03
C SER A 335 9.76 21.79 -4.91
N THR A 336 9.31 22.21 -3.72
CA THR A 336 10.15 22.59 -2.57
C THR A 336 9.91 21.71 -1.34
N SER A 337 9.36 20.50 -1.53
CA SER A 337 9.12 19.56 -0.42
C SER A 337 10.44 19.18 0.28
N GLY A 338 10.35 18.90 1.57
CA GLY A 338 11.44 18.43 2.42
C GLY A 338 12.13 17.17 1.90
N LEU A 339 11.37 16.16 1.47
CA LEU A 339 11.95 14.91 0.95
C LEU A 339 12.68 15.13 -0.38
N GLU A 340 12.11 15.93 -1.27
CA GLU A 340 12.75 16.27 -2.55
C GLU A 340 14.01 17.13 -2.38
N THR A 341 13.95 18.09 -1.45
CA THR A 341 15.13 18.88 -1.05
C THR A 341 16.22 17.97 -0.51
N TYR A 342 15.85 16.95 0.27
CA TYR A 342 16.79 15.96 0.78
C TYR A 342 17.40 15.11 -0.34
N ASP A 343 16.57 14.57 -1.23
CA ASP A 343 17.00 13.74 -2.35
C ASP A 343 17.98 14.47 -3.28
N ARG A 344 17.82 15.78 -3.46
CA ARG A 344 18.71 16.55 -4.32
C ARG A 344 20.03 16.96 -3.65
N TYR A 345 19.98 17.45 -2.41
CA TYR A 345 21.14 18.07 -1.77
C TYR A 345 21.89 17.16 -0.79
N TYR A 346 21.18 16.29 -0.06
CA TYR A 346 21.78 15.44 0.96
C TYR A 346 22.03 14.02 0.48
N ARG A 347 21.04 13.38 -0.17
CA ARG A 347 21.09 11.95 -0.51
C ARG A 347 22.36 11.54 -1.25
N PRO A 348 22.85 12.24 -2.30
CA PRO A 348 24.05 11.79 -3.01
C PRO A 348 25.28 11.71 -2.11
N VAL A 349 25.48 12.68 -1.23
CA VAL A 349 26.64 12.69 -0.32
C VAL A 349 26.45 11.68 0.82
N VAL A 350 25.23 11.58 1.36
CA VAL A 350 24.91 10.63 2.42
C VAL A 350 25.10 9.21 1.93
N GLU A 351 24.55 8.85 0.77
CA GLU A 351 24.54 7.48 0.27
C GLU A 351 25.92 6.97 -0.13
N TYR A 352 26.73 7.79 -0.81
CA TYR A 352 28.02 7.36 -1.36
C TYR A 352 29.22 7.65 -0.46
N VAL A 353 29.10 8.55 0.53
CA VAL A 353 30.23 8.97 1.38
C VAL A 353 29.91 8.79 2.85
N PHE A 354 28.93 9.53 3.39
CA PHE A 354 28.77 9.60 4.86
C PHE A 354 28.21 8.31 5.48
N LYS A 355 27.26 7.65 4.82
CA LYS A 355 26.72 6.35 5.25
C LYS A 355 27.81 5.28 5.24
N PRO A 356 28.58 5.07 4.15
CA PRO A 356 29.73 4.16 4.18
C PRO A 356 30.75 4.47 5.27
N PHE A 357 31.08 5.75 5.49
CA PHE A 357 31.99 6.18 6.55
C PHE A 357 31.48 5.86 7.95
N PHE A 358 30.18 6.07 8.19
CA PHE A 358 29.55 5.69 9.44
C PHE A 358 29.73 4.18 9.72
N PHE A 359 29.38 3.32 8.77
CA PHE A 359 29.50 1.86 8.97
C PHE A 359 30.96 1.41 9.05
N ALA A 360 31.85 1.99 8.26
CA ALA A 360 33.27 1.74 8.38
C ALA A 360 33.83 2.12 9.76
N SER A 361 33.37 3.24 10.32
CA SER A 361 33.82 3.71 11.65
C SER A 361 33.45 2.75 12.79
N ILE A 362 32.31 2.06 12.66
CA ILE A 362 31.95 0.96 13.56
C ILE A 362 33.01 -0.14 13.46
N GLY A 363 33.45 -0.47 12.23
CA GLY A 363 34.51 -1.45 11.98
C GLY A 363 35.85 -1.09 12.62
N PHE A 364 36.25 0.19 12.65
CA PHE A 364 37.48 0.64 13.33
C PHE A 364 37.48 0.30 14.83
N SER A 365 36.30 0.21 15.42
CA SER A 365 36.11 -0.03 16.85
C SER A 365 35.93 -1.52 17.20
N VAL A 366 35.88 -2.44 16.22
CA VAL A 366 35.62 -3.87 16.45
C VAL A 366 36.92 -4.70 16.40
N PRO A 367 37.36 -5.29 17.51
CA PRO A 367 38.56 -6.11 17.58
C PRO A 367 38.32 -7.57 17.13
N ILE A 368 38.78 -7.90 15.92
CA ILE A 368 38.57 -9.22 15.28
C ILE A 368 39.23 -10.37 16.03
N THR A 369 40.39 -10.14 16.65
CA THR A 369 41.24 -11.22 17.21
C THR A 369 40.53 -12.08 18.25
N ARG A 370 39.52 -11.56 18.93
CA ARG A 370 38.67 -12.29 19.90
C ARG A 370 37.25 -12.54 19.42
N MET A 371 36.80 -11.84 18.37
CA MET A 371 35.44 -11.97 17.86
C MET A 371 35.13 -13.41 17.42
N PHE A 372 36.10 -14.13 16.85
CA PHE A 372 35.93 -15.52 16.40
C PHE A 372 36.26 -16.58 17.47
N SER A 373 36.31 -16.20 18.75
CA SER A 373 36.44 -17.18 19.84
C SER A 373 35.17 -18.00 19.99
N GLY A 374 35.29 -19.33 20.05
CA GLY A 374 34.15 -20.26 20.10
C GLY A 374 33.06 -19.89 21.13
N PRO A 375 33.41 -19.57 22.39
CA PRO A 375 32.43 -19.16 23.40
C PRO A 375 31.67 -17.86 23.05
N ILE A 376 32.33 -16.88 22.42
CA ILE A 376 31.72 -15.60 22.04
C ILE A 376 30.73 -15.82 20.91
N VAL A 377 31.13 -16.57 19.88
CA VAL A 377 30.26 -16.92 18.74
C VAL A 377 29.04 -17.69 19.23
N TRP A 378 29.24 -18.71 20.07
CA TRP A 378 28.13 -19.53 20.60
C TRP A 378 27.13 -18.72 21.43
N ARG A 379 27.63 -17.85 22.32
CA ARG A 379 26.78 -16.93 23.09
C ARG A 379 26.07 -15.95 22.16
N GLY A 380 26.75 -15.42 21.14
CA GLY A 380 26.15 -14.54 20.12
C GLY A 380 24.98 -15.20 19.40
N VAL A 381 25.13 -16.46 18.98
CA VAL A 381 24.06 -17.26 18.36
C VAL A 381 22.87 -17.45 19.30
N ILE A 382 23.11 -17.73 20.59
CA ILE A 382 22.03 -17.84 21.59
C ILE A 382 21.25 -16.53 21.71
N TYR A 383 21.98 -15.40 21.79
CA TYR A 383 21.35 -14.07 21.80
C TYR A 383 20.52 -13.86 20.53
N THR A 384 21.05 -14.15 19.34
CA THR A 384 20.30 -14.04 18.08
C THR A 384 19.01 -14.86 18.09
N ILE A 385 19.05 -16.11 18.53
CA ILE A 385 17.88 -17.00 18.56
C ILE A 385 16.80 -16.41 19.46
N LEU A 386 17.16 -16.01 20.68
CA LEU A 386 16.20 -15.43 21.63
C LEU A 386 15.63 -14.10 21.14
N MET A 387 16.46 -13.23 20.55
CA MET A 387 15.99 -11.96 20.00
C MET A 387 15.06 -12.16 18.79
N THR A 388 15.34 -13.14 17.95
CA THR A 388 14.47 -13.53 16.83
C THR A 388 13.12 -14.02 17.34
N VAL A 389 13.12 -14.92 18.34
CA VAL A 389 11.89 -15.38 19.00
C VAL A 389 11.13 -14.21 19.63
N GLY A 390 11.83 -13.28 20.28
CA GLY A 390 11.22 -12.11 20.91
C GLY A 390 10.47 -11.22 19.92
N LYS A 391 11.03 -10.99 18.73
CA LYS A 391 10.37 -10.21 17.67
C LYS A 391 9.25 -10.97 16.97
N LEU A 392 9.30 -12.30 16.91
CA LEU A 392 8.19 -13.11 16.39
C LEU A 392 6.92 -12.99 17.24
N VAL A 393 7.05 -12.75 18.55
CA VAL A 393 5.91 -12.52 19.45
C VAL A 393 5.11 -11.27 19.05
N CYS A 394 5.73 -10.27 18.43
CA CYS A 394 5.06 -9.04 17.98
C CYS A 394 4.02 -9.32 16.90
N GLY A 395 4.27 -10.32 16.06
CA GLY A 395 3.31 -10.79 15.05
C GLY A 395 2.02 -11.35 15.66
N ALA A 396 2.00 -11.69 16.95
CA ALA A 396 0.81 -12.22 17.63
C ALA A 396 -0.38 -11.23 17.62
N TRP A 397 -0.12 -9.92 17.52
CA TRP A 397 -1.15 -8.89 17.39
C TRP A 397 -2.00 -9.03 16.13
N LEU A 398 -1.48 -9.69 15.09
CA LEU A 398 -2.19 -9.92 13.83
C LEU A 398 -2.91 -11.27 13.80
N VAL A 399 -2.76 -12.09 14.85
CA VAL A 399 -3.48 -13.36 14.95
C VAL A 399 -4.90 -13.05 15.44
N PRO A 400 -5.95 -13.46 14.71
CA PRO A 400 -7.34 -13.18 15.07
C PRO A 400 -7.81 -14.10 16.21
N PHE A 401 -7.21 -13.97 17.40
CA PHE A 401 -7.77 -14.50 18.64
C PHE A 401 -8.41 -13.36 19.42
N ALA A 402 -9.66 -13.56 19.82
CA ALA A 402 -10.36 -12.66 20.72
C ALA A 402 -9.48 -12.35 21.95
N SER A 403 -8.99 -11.11 22.00
CA SER A 403 -8.14 -10.48 23.02
C SER A 403 -6.73 -11.08 23.26
N PRO A 404 -5.64 -10.31 22.99
CA PRO A 404 -4.27 -10.72 23.34
C PRO A 404 -4.08 -10.92 24.86
N LEU A 405 -4.92 -10.27 25.67
CA LEU A 405 -4.95 -10.39 27.13
C LEU A 405 -5.25 -11.82 27.60
N ARG A 406 -6.07 -12.59 26.86
CA ARG A 406 -6.41 -13.98 27.22
C ARG A 406 -5.24 -14.96 27.01
N PHE A 407 -4.40 -14.73 26.00
CA PHE A 407 -3.21 -15.54 25.76
C PHE A 407 -2.17 -15.33 26.87
N ALA A 408 -1.92 -14.08 27.27
CA ALA A 408 -1.03 -13.76 28.39
C ALA A 408 -1.49 -14.40 29.71
N ILE A 409 -2.81 -14.37 29.99
CA ILE A 409 -3.40 -14.99 31.19
C ILE A 409 -3.33 -16.54 31.13
N GLN A 410 -3.52 -17.15 29.96
CA GLN A 410 -3.42 -18.61 29.80
C GLN A 410 -1.97 -19.11 29.86
N LEU A 411 -1.02 -18.33 29.36
CA LEU A 411 0.41 -18.63 29.44
C LEU A 411 0.91 -18.45 30.88
N ALA A 412 0.47 -17.39 31.58
CA ALA A 412 0.74 -17.20 33.01
C ALA A 412 0.18 -18.34 33.87
N LYS A 413 -1.01 -18.85 33.52
CA LYS A 413 -1.60 -20.05 34.18
C LYS A 413 -0.85 -21.35 33.89
N ARG A 414 -0.06 -21.43 32.82
CA ARG A 414 0.76 -22.61 32.50
C ARG A 414 2.16 -22.58 33.13
N VAL A 415 2.60 -21.45 33.70
CA VAL A 415 4.01 -21.24 34.10
C VAL A 415 4.20 -20.96 35.61
N GLY A 416 3.20 -21.11 36.50
CA GLY A 416 3.43 -20.83 37.93
C GLY A 416 2.59 -21.59 38.97
N ILE A 417 3.24 -22.60 39.61
CA ILE A 417 3.37 -22.92 41.06
C ILE A 417 2.11 -22.94 41.98
N PRO A 418 1.94 -23.99 42.84
CA PRO A 418 0.69 -24.25 43.57
C PRO A 418 0.52 -23.36 44.81
N GLY A 419 -0.69 -22.84 45.00
CA GLY A 419 -1.10 -22.09 46.19
C GLY A 419 -2.49 -22.53 46.65
N ASN A 420 -2.55 -23.09 47.85
CA ASN A 420 -3.71 -23.70 48.49
C ASN A 420 -4.63 -22.64 49.13
N ASN A 421 -5.95 -22.81 48.99
CA ASN A 421 -7.03 -22.61 49.99
C ASN A 421 -8.34 -22.00 49.45
N HIS A 422 -9.40 -22.83 49.58
CA HIS A 422 -10.79 -22.55 49.96
C HIS A 422 -11.37 -21.14 49.75
N SER A 423 -12.50 -20.99 49.04
CA SER A 423 -13.82 -21.27 49.62
C SER A 423 -14.95 -21.36 48.56
N LYS A 424 -15.83 -22.38 48.75
CA LYS A 424 -17.24 -22.43 48.32
C LYS A 424 -18.11 -21.93 49.51
N PRO A 425 -19.45 -21.73 49.44
CA PRO A 425 -20.47 -22.26 48.50
C PRO A 425 -21.45 -21.17 47.98
N LEU A 426 -22.36 -21.39 47.01
CA LEU A 426 -23.65 -22.08 47.16
C LEU A 426 -24.25 -22.40 45.79
N ALA A 427 -24.79 -23.61 45.69
CA ALA A 427 -25.91 -23.99 44.83
C ALA A 427 -26.94 -24.71 45.73
N PRO A 428 -28.22 -24.75 45.31
CA PRO A 428 -28.92 -26.03 45.20
C PRO A 428 -29.72 -26.07 43.89
N GLY A 429 -29.70 -27.12 43.04
CA GLY A 429 -29.89 -28.56 43.25
C GLY A 429 -31.06 -28.96 42.33
N ALA A 430 -31.26 -30.15 41.75
CA ALA A 430 -30.58 -31.44 41.59
C ALA A 430 -31.26 -32.08 40.33
N GLN A 431 -30.89 -33.18 39.66
CA GLN A 431 -30.56 -34.52 40.16
C GLN A 431 -30.16 -35.44 38.97
N CYS A 432 -29.06 -36.20 39.17
CA CYS A 432 -28.83 -37.63 38.89
C CYS A 432 -28.88 -38.23 37.46
N ALA A 433 -28.13 -39.29 37.10
CA ALA A 433 -26.92 -39.97 37.60
C ALA A 433 -26.58 -41.15 36.63
N ASN A 434 -25.32 -41.61 36.67
CA ASN A 434 -24.82 -42.98 36.41
C ASN A 434 -24.69 -43.49 34.94
N LEU A 435 -23.72 -44.34 34.55
CA LEU A 435 -22.42 -44.84 35.07
C LEU A 435 -21.84 -45.82 34.01
N ASN A 436 -20.56 -46.20 34.19
CA ASN A 436 -19.75 -47.28 33.56
C ASN A 436 -18.98 -46.90 32.28
N ALA A 437 -17.63 -46.76 32.27
CA ALA A 437 -16.56 -47.73 32.57
C ALA A 437 -16.58 -48.92 31.57
N SER A 438 -15.51 -49.38 30.94
CA SER A 438 -14.05 -49.25 31.08
C SER A 438 -13.40 -50.11 29.97
N THR A 439 -12.15 -49.79 29.57
CA THR A 439 -11.07 -50.73 29.13
C THR A 439 -11.37 -51.65 27.91
N THR A 440 -10.49 -52.01 26.98
CA THR A 440 -9.08 -52.41 27.03
C THR A 440 -8.69 -52.74 25.57
N ASP A 441 -7.49 -52.34 25.15
CA ASP A 441 -6.42 -53.20 24.62
C ASP A 441 -6.29 -53.46 23.11
N ARG A 442 -5.08 -53.10 22.65
CA ARG A 442 -4.13 -53.88 21.85
C ARG A 442 -4.53 -54.47 20.48
N SER A 443 -3.86 -53.86 19.50
CA SER A 443 -2.78 -54.46 18.71
C SER A 443 -3.10 -55.09 17.35
N ASN A 444 -2.19 -54.74 16.43
CA ASN A 444 -1.62 -55.56 15.37
C ASN A 444 -2.56 -55.98 14.23
N SER A 445 -2.43 -55.35 13.07
CA SER A 445 -1.42 -55.63 12.03
C SER A 445 -2.01 -56.57 10.97
N HIS A 446 -2.14 -56.08 9.74
CA HIS A 446 -1.59 -56.72 8.54
C HIS A 446 -2.04 -55.96 7.28
N ARG A 447 -1.05 -55.41 6.58
CA ARG A 447 -0.98 -55.44 5.10
C ARG A 447 -0.58 -56.88 4.71
N PRO A 448 -0.75 -57.39 3.47
CA PRO A 448 -0.29 -56.67 2.27
C PRO A 448 -1.02 -56.95 0.93
N GLN A 449 -0.58 -56.18 -0.10
CA GLN A 449 -0.57 -56.51 -1.55
C GLN A 449 -1.91 -56.59 -2.31
N ALA A 450 -2.03 -56.36 -3.61
CA ALA A 450 -1.24 -55.71 -4.68
C ALA A 450 -2.06 -55.88 -6.00
N GLY A 451 -1.79 -55.04 -7.02
CA GLY A 451 -2.20 -55.25 -8.43
C GLY A 451 -3.23 -54.24 -8.93
N LYS A 452 -2.88 -53.32 -9.84
CA LYS A 452 -2.90 -53.43 -11.33
C LYS A 452 -4.34 -53.66 -11.85
N THR A 453 -4.92 -52.95 -12.82
CA THR A 453 -4.48 -52.06 -13.91
C THR A 453 -5.76 -51.58 -14.66
N HIS A 454 -5.69 -50.43 -15.34
CA HIS A 454 -6.33 -50.10 -16.63
C HIS A 454 -7.87 -50.14 -16.84
N GLU A 455 -8.38 -48.94 -17.16
CA GLU A 455 -9.12 -48.59 -18.40
C GLU A 455 -10.64 -48.79 -18.56
N VAL A 456 -11.21 -47.73 -19.15
CA VAL A 456 -12.40 -47.62 -20.01
C VAL A 456 -13.81 -47.58 -19.38
N VAL A 457 -14.46 -46.46 -19.68
CA VAL A 457 -15.89 -46.13 -19.56
C VAL A 457 -16.74 -47.05 -20.44
N PRO A 458 -17.93 -47.47 -19.98
CA PRO A 458 -19.10 -47.21 -20.83
C PRO A 458 -20.29 -46.63 -20.06
N MET A 459 -20.99 -45.75 -20.77
CA MET A 459 -22.30 -45.18 -20.50
C MET A 459 -23.40 -46.19 -20.86
N GLU A 460 -24.36 -46.41 -19.95
CA GLU A 460 -25.75 -46.91 -20.10
C GLU A 460 -26.17 -47.51 -18.74
N THR A 461 -27.37 -47.39 -18.17
CA THR A 461 -28.75 -47.15 -18.62
C THR A 461 -29.57 -46.70 -17.39
N LEU A 462 -30.62 -45.90 -17.61
CA LEU A 462 -31.68 -45.65 -16.64
C LEU A 462 -32.50 -46.93 -16.38
N PRO A 463 -33.03 -47.10 -15.16
CA PRO A 463 -34.38 -47.61 -15.02
C PRO A 463 -35.28 -46.66 -14.20
N ASP A 464 -36.46 -46.41 -14.79
CA ASP A 464 -37.63 -45.84 -14.15
C ASP A 464 -38.07 -46.68 -12.94
N GLY A 465 -38.47 -45.99 -11.87
CA GLY A 465 -38.95 -46.62 -10.64
C GLY A 465 -39.51 -45.59 -9.68
N THR A 466 -40.79 -45.28 -9.87
CA THR A 466 -41.61 -44.41 -9.04
C THR A 466 -41.66 -44.88 -7.58
N SER A 467 -41.09 -44.09 -6.67
CA SER A 467 -41.53 -44.06 -5.27
C SER A 467 -41.20 -42.70 -4.63
N ARG A 468 -42.26 -42.01 -4.20
CA ARG A 468 -42.23 -40.75 -3.44
C ARG A 468 -41.30 -40.88 -2.21
N PRO A 469 -40.42 -39.91 -1.92
CA PRO A 469 -39.55 -40.00 -0.76
C PRO A 469 -40.34 -39.69 0.52
N ALA A 470 -40.20 -40.59 1.49
CA ALA A 470 -40.51 -40.31 2.89
C ALA A 470 -39.51 -39.26 3.41
N SER A 471 -40.06 -38.28 4.11
CA SER A 471 -39.37 -37.23 4.84
C SER A 471 -38.28 -37.79 5.77
N ALA A 472 -37.02 -37.58 5.41
CA ALA A 472 -35.87 -37.77 6.29
C ALA A 472 -35.52 -36.41 6.91
N GLU A 473 -35.79 -36.27 8.20
CA GLU A 473 -35.30 -35.18 9.04
C GLU A 473 -33.78 -35.07 8.93
N ILE A 474 -33.30 -33.98 8.35
CA ILE A 474 -31.89 -33.62 8.37
C ILE A 474 -31.56 -33.19 9.80
N ARG A 475 -30.80 -34.03 10.51
CA ARG A 475 -30.17 -33.68 11.79
C ARG A 475 -29.30 -32.44 11.60
N ASN A 476 -29.79 -31.33 12.12
CA ASN A 476 -29.04 -30.11 12.39
C ASN A 476 -27.78 -30.42 13.22
N SER A 477 -26.67 -30.58 12.53
CA SER A 477 -25.33 -30.41 13.10
C SER A 477 -24.69 -29.30 12.29
N ALA A 478 -24.90 -28.06 12.73
CA ALA A 478 -24.17 -26.92 12.21
C ALA A 478 -22.65 -27.24 12.29
N PRO A 479 -21.90 -27.23 11.17
CA PRO A 479 -20.46 -27.20 11.28
C PRO A 479 -20.11 -25.88 11.96
N LYS A 480 -19.54 -25.97 13.17
CA LYS A 480 -18.95 -24.82 13.85
C LYS A 480 -18.02 -24.09 12.86
N PRO A 481 -18.03 -22.76 12.79
CA PRO A 481 -17.21 -22.02 11.84
C PRO A 481 -15.73 -22.27 12.12
N GLU A 482 -15.04 -22.94 11.20
CA GLU A 482 -13.59 -22.97 11.19
C GLU A 482 -13.05 -21.64 10.64
N LYS A 483 -12.39 -20.90 11.52
CA LYS A 483 -11.77 -19.60 11.24
C LYS A 483 -10.52 -19.79 10.38
N PRO A 484 -10.24 -18.94 9.37
CA PRO A 484 -9.00 -19.01 8.60
C PRO A 484 -7.81 -18.64 9.51
N ARG A 485 -6.92 -19.61 9.74
CA ARG A 485 -5.74 -19.52 10.62
C ARG A 485 -4.44 -19.36 9.82
N SER A 486 -4.32 -18.38 8.92
CA SER A 486 -3.02 -18.15 8.29
C SER A 486 -2.10 -17.41 9.28
N LEU A 487 -1.01 -18.05 9.69
CA LEU A 487 0.03 -17.44 10.53
C LEU A 487 1.00 -16.58 9.70
N TYR A 488 0.86 -16.56 8.37
CA TYR A 488 1.79 -15.90 7.47
C TYR A 488 1.89 -14.38 7.68
N PRO A 489 0.79 -13.61 7.82
CA PRO A 489 0.89 -12.18 8.13
C PRO A 489 1.61 -11.91 9.45
N ALA A 490 1.32 -12.70 10.49
CA ALA A 490 2.00 -12.63 11.78
C ALA A 490 3.50 -12.96 11.67
N CYS A 491 3.85 -14.00 10.89
CA CYS A 491 5.24 -14.37 10.64
C CYS A 491 5.98 -13.32 9.82
N ILE A 492 5.38 -12.77 8.76
CA ILE A 492 5.99 -11.71 7.94
C ILE A 492 6.24 -10.48 8.80
N MET A 493 5.26 -10.09 9.63
CA MET A 493 5.44 -8.98 10.57
C MET A 493 6.57 -9.25 11.56
N GLY A 494 6.54 -10.40 12.25
CA GLY A 494 7.54 -10.75 13.25
C GLY A 494 8.95 -10.85 12.67
N LEU A 495 9.12 -11.52 11.53
CA LEU A 495 10.40 -11.64 10.81
C LEU A 495 10.86 -10.29 10.24
N GLY A 496 9.92 -9.45 9.78
CA GLY A 496 10.21 -8.10 9.31
C GLY A 496 10.81 -7.20 10.40
N MET A 497 10.48 -7.46 11.67
CA MET A 497 11.05 -6.74 12.81
C MET A 497 12.34 -7.35 13.37
N VAL A 498 12.84 -8.46 12.82
CA VAL A 498 14.10 -9.09 13.27
C VAL A 498 15.32 -8.33 12.76
N ALA A 499 15.26 -7.83 11.53
CA ALA A 499 16.37 -7.15 10.88
C ALA A 499 16.86 -5.98 11.74
N ARG A 500 18.16 -5.96 12.05
CA ARG A 500 18.79 -4.91 12.86
C ARG A 500 19.54 -3.93 11.98
N GLY A 501 19.48 -2.65 12.36
CA GLY A 501 20.05 -1.55 11.59
C GLY A 501 21.27 -0.93 12.25
N GLU A 502 21.72 0.15 11.64
CA GLU A 502 22.71 1.12 12.12
C GLU A 502 22.54 1.46 13.61
N ILE A 503 21.31 1.69 14.06
CA ILE A 503 21.02 2.16 15.43
C ILE A 503 21.39 1.09 16.47
N GLY A 504 21.22 -0.20 16.17
CA GLY A 504 21.62 -1.28 17.08
C GLY A 504 23.13 -1.31 17.33
N PHE A 505 23.92 -1.19 16.25
CA PHE A 505 25.39 -1.11 16.37
C PHE A 505 25.83 0.15 17.10
N LEU A 506 25.15 1.27 16.87
CA LEU A 506 25.43 2.52 17.56
C LEU A 506 25.23 2.40 19.07
N VAL A 507 24.09 1.85 19.53
CA VAL A 507 23.83 1.65 20.96
C VAL A 507 24.91 0.78 21.60
N ALA A 508 25.30 -0.31 20.91
CA ALA A 508 26.34 -1.21 21.39
C ALA A 508 27.71 -0.50 21.48
N ALA A 509 28.10 0.26 20.45
CA ALA A 509 29.35 1.01 20.43
C ALA A 509 29.38 2.14 21.48
N LEU A 510 28.25 2.82 21.69
CA LEU A 510 28.14 3.86 22.70
C LEU A 510 28.22 3.27 24.12
N ALA A 511 27.57 2.13 24.36
CA ALA A 511 27.68 1.42 25.63
C ALA A 511 29.14 0.99 25.92
N GLU A 512 29.87 0.52 24.92
CA GLU A 512 31.28 0.15 25.05
C GLU A 512 32.18 1.37 25.32
N SER A 513 32.07 2.42 24.49
CA SER A 513 32.89 3.64 24.64
C SER A 513 32.68 4.34 25.99
N LYS A 514 31.45 4.30 26.53
CA LYS A 514 31.11 4.80 27.87
C LYS A 514 31.46 3.84 29.01
N GLY A 515 32.02 2.66 28.70
CA GLY A 515 32.50 1.70 29.68
C GLY A 515 31.42 0.87 30.38
N ILE A 516 30.19 0.87 29.87
CA ILE A 516 29.03 0.19 30.49
C ILE A 516 29.17 -1.33 30.38
N PHE A 517 29.61 -1.83 29.23
CA PHE A 517 29.88 -3.26 29.03
C PHE A 517 31.14 -3.75 29.77
N GLY A 518 31.84 -2.84 30.47
CA GLY A 518 32.95 -3.14 31.37
C GLY A 518 34.30 -2.95 30.69
N ARG A 519 35.19 -2.17 31.32
CA ARG A 519 36.60 -2.07 30.93
C ARG A 519 37.38 -3.22 31.55
N GLN A 520 37.91 -4.14 30.74
CA GLN A 520 39.05 -4.95 31.21
C GLN A 520 40.26 -4.03 31.38
N SER A 521 41.05 -4.24 32.43
CA SER A 521 42.22 -3.43 32.86
C SER A 521 43.36 -3.32 31.82
N SER A 522 43.19 -3.85 30.61
CA SER A 522 44.18 -3.92 29.54
C SER A 522 43.79 -3.18 28.25
N GLY A 523 42.74 -2.34 28.27
CA GLY A 523 42.29 -1.60 27.07
C GLY A 523 41.65 -2.51 26.02
N GLN A 524 41.16 -3.67 26.43
CA GLN A 524 40.51 -4.65 25.58
C GLN A 524 38.98 -4.50 25.59
N PRO A 525 38.32 -4.83 24.46
CA PRO A 525 36.86 -4.83 24.34
C PRO A 525 36.20 -5.74 25.38
N SER A 526 34.99 -5.39 25.79
CA SER A 526 34.18 -6.30 26.60
C SER A 526 33.73 -7.54 25.79
N GLU A 527 33.66 -8.70 26.45
CA GLU A 527 33.08 -9.92 25.82
C GLU A 527 31.62 -9.68 25.42
N LEU A 528 30.88 -8.90 26.21
CA LEU A 528 29.47 -8.60 25.95
C LEU A 528 29.29 -7.75 24.69
N PHE A 529 30.15 -6.76 24.44
CA PHE A 529 30.14 -6.00 23.20
C PHE A 529 30.32 -6.91 21.97
N LEU A 530 31.25 -7.86 22.03
CA LEU A 530 31.48 -8.83 20.95
C LEU A 530 30.29 -9.77 20.72
N ILE A 531 29.67 -10.26 21.80
CA ILE A 531 28.47 -11.10 21.76
C ILE A 531 27.30 -10.34 21.12
N VAL A 532 27.06 -9.10 21.55
CA VAL A 532 25.98 -8.23 21.01
C VAL A 532 26.24 -7.89 19.54
N THR A 533 27.49 -7.60 19.17
CA THR A 533 27.90 -7.31 17.78
C THR A 533 27.62 -8.51 16.87
N TRP A 534 27.94 -9.73 17.32
CA TRP A 534 27.56 -10.97 16.62
C TRP A 534 26.05 -11.10 16.48
N ALA A 535 25.32 -10.85 17.57
CA ALA A 535 23.89 -11.02 17.58
C ALA A 535 23.18 -10.06 16.62
N ILE A 536 23.58 -8.79 16.60
CA ILE A 536 23.09 -7.78 15.64
C ILE A 536 23.40 -8.23 14.21
N SER A 537 24.66 -8.58 13.92
CA SER A 537 25.09 -9.00 12.58
C SER A 537 24.28 -10.19 12.04
N LEU A 538 24.06 -11.23 12.87
CA LEU A 538 23.27 -12.38 12.49
C LEU A 538 21.79 -12.01 12.27
N CYS A 539 21.20 -11.17 13.13
CA CYS A 539 19.81 -10.73 12.95
C CYS A 539 19.63 -9.91 11.66
N THR A 540 20.59 -9.06 11.29
CA THR A 540 20.58 -8.27 10.05
C THR A 540 20.60 -9.15 8.80
N VAL A 541 21.27 -10.31 8.82
CA VAL A 541 21.27 -11.25 7.69
C VAL A 541 20.02 -12.14 7.69
N ILE A 542 19.65 -12.66 8.86
CA ILE A 542 18.54 -13.61 9.00
C ILE A 542 17.19 -12.96 8.66
N GLY A 543 16.97 -11.71 9.07
CA GLY A 543 15.70 -11.01 8.84
C GLY A 543 15.28 -10.98 7.37
N PRO A 544 16.07 -10.34 6.48
CA PRO A 544 15.79 -10.26 5.05
C PRO A 544 15.61 -11.63 4.38
N ILE A 545 16.49 -12.59 4.69
CA ILE A 545 16.41 -13.95 4.13
C ILE A 545 15.11 -14.64 4.56
N CYS A 546 14.76 -14.59 5.83
CA CYS A 546 13.55 -15.23 6.34
C CYS A 546 12.27 -14.57 5.80
N VAL A 547 12.20 -13.24 5.76
CA VAL A 547 11.06 -12.51 5.15
C VAL A 547 10.95 -12.87 3.68
N GLY A 548 12.04 -12.80 2.92
CA GLY A 548 12.06 -13.13 1.49
C GLY A 548 11.64 -14.58 1.22
N LEU A 549 12.12 -15.55 2.01
CA LEU A 549 11.71 -16.96 1.90
C LEU A 549 10.22 -17.16 2.22
N VAL A 550 9.70 -16.51 3.27
CA VAL A 550 8.29 -16.61 3.64
C VAL A 550 7.41 -15.95 2.59
N VAL A 551 7.75 -14.76 2.11
CA VAL A 551 6.99 -14.06 1.07
C VAL A 551 7.03 -14.84 -0.25
N ASN A 552 8.19 -15.37 -0.66
CA ASN A 552 8.28 -16.25 -1.83
C ASN A 552 7.49 -17.55 -1.65
N ARG A 553 7.44 -18.09 -0.43
CA ARG A 553 6.63 -19.27 -0.11
C ARG A 553 5.14 -18.94 -0.17
N VAL A 554 4.70 -17.81 0.37
CA VAL A 554 3.33 -17.31 0.27
C VAL A 554 2.96 -17.16 -1.20
N ARG A 555 3.79 -16.48 -2.00
CA ARG A 555 3.55 -16.31 -3.44
C ARG A 555 3.50 -17.63 -4.21
N ARG A 556 4.37 -18.59 -3.88
CA ARG A 556 4.33 -19.96 -4.46
C ARG A 556 3.13 -20.76 -4.00
N LEU A 557 2.67 -20.56 -2.77
CA LEU A 557 1.45 -21.20 -2.26
C LEU A 557 0.22 -20.58 -2.91
N GLU A 558 0.16 -19.26 -3.09
CA GLU A 558 -0.87 -18.59 -3.88
C GLU A 558 -0.86 -19.10 -5.33
N SER A 559 0.32 -19.13 -5.98
CA SER A 559 0.45 -19.60 -7.37
C SER A 559 0.17 -21.11 -7.52
N GLY A 560 0.56 -21.93 -6.54
CA GLY A 560 0.39 -23.38 -6.55
C GLY A 560 -1.00 -23.84 -6.11
N SER A 561 -1.65 -23.12 -5.20
CA SER A 561 -3.05 -23.31 -4.85
C SER A 561 -3.98 -22.95 -6.01
N CYS A 562 -3.61 -21.95 -6.84
CA CYS A 562 -4.27 -21.68 -8.11
C CYS A 562 -4.14 -22.83 -9.13
N GLN A 563 -3.07 -23.64 -9.06
CA GLN A 563 -2.84 -24.77 -9.98
C GLN A 563 -3.40 -26.12 -9.48
N ALA A 564 -3.59 -26.30 -8.17
CA ALA A 564 -3.88 -27.61 -7.59
C ALA A 564 -5.38 -27.96 -7.47
N GLY A 565 -6.32 -27.04 -7.71
CA GLY A 565 -7.76 -27.34 -7.73
C GLY A 565 -8.31 -28.01 -6.45
N VAL A 566 -7.62 -27.86 -5.32
CA VAL A 566 -8.01 -28.49 -4.04
C VAL A 566 -9.06 -27.62 -3.37
N GLU A 567 -10.29 -28.13 -3.30
CA GLU A 567 -11.41 -27.56 -2.53
C GLU A 567 -10.96 -27.23 -1.10
N GLY A 568 -10.93 -25.93 -0.77
CA GLY A 568 -10.64 -25.43 0.59
C GLY A 568 -9.34 -24.64 0.79
N SER A 569 -8.58 -24.30 -0.27
CA SER A 569 -7.33 -23.54 -0.12
C SER A 569 -7.54 -22.05 0.22
N GLN A 570 -7.49 -21.79 1.52
CA GLN A 570 -7.36 -20.52 2.25
C GLN A 570 -6.58 -19.38 1.55
N ASN A 571 -7.15 -18.17 1.56
CA ASN A 571 -6.42 -16.91 1.31
C ASN A 571 -5.25 -16.77 2.30
N VAL A 572 -4.03 -16.92 1.81
CA VAL A 572 -2.81 -16.95 2.63
C VAL A 572 -2.56 -15.62 3.35
N LEU A 573 -3.04 -14.49 2.79
CA LEU A 573 -2.98 -13.15 3.38
C LEU A 573 -4.32 -12.68 3.99
N GLY A 574 -5.45 -13.33 3.72
CA GLY A 574 -6.79 -12.98 4.24
C GLY A 574 -7.20 -11.52 3.95
N ALA A 575 -7.97 -10.91 4.86
CA ALA A 575 -8.44 -9.51 4.83
C ALA A 575 -7.33 -8.44 4.92
N TRP A 576 -6.06 -8.84 4.78
CA TRP A 576 -4.91 -7.95 4.72
C TRP A 576 -4.42 -7.72 3.28
N GLY A 577 -5.03 -8.40 2.30
CA GLY A 577 -4.93 -8.13 0.86
C GLY A 577 -6.09 -7.24 0.37
N PHE A 578 -6.00 -6.76 -0.87
CA PHE A 578 -6.93 -5.79 -1.48
C PHE A 578 -8.39 -6.32 -1.55
N SER A 579 -9.33 -5.84 -0.72
CA SER A 579 -10.77 -6.14 -0.83
C SER A 579 -11.71 -5.00 -0.41
N LEU A 580 -11.33 -3.74 -0.65
CA LEU A 580 -12.05 -2.55 -0.16
C LEU A 580 -13.54 -2.51 -0.53
N GLU A 581 -13.93 -2.94 -1.74
CA GLU A 581 -15.31 -2.88 -2.23
C GLU A 581 -16.23 -3.94 -1.64
N ALA A 582 -15.72 -5.13 -1.30
CA ALA A 582 -16.52 -6.18 -0.68
C ALA A 582 -16.68 -5.95 0.82
N ASP A 583 -15.60 -5.46 1.46
CA ASP A 583 -15.53 -5.29 2.91
C ASP A 583 -16.55 -4.29 3.45
N VAL A 584 -16.87 -3.23 2.70
CA VAL A 584 -17.88 -2.24 3.13
C VAL A 584 -19.27 -2.85 3.30
N TRP A 585 -19.61 -3.87 2.51
CA TRP A 585 -20.84 -4.62 2.67
C TRP A 585 -20.76 -5.49 3.92
N TYR A 586 -19.68 -6.24 4.12
CA TYR A 586 -19.52 -7.09 5.31
C TYR A 586 -19.63 -6.31 6.62
N ASP A 587 -19.03 -5.13 6.66
CA ASP A 587 -18.98 -4.31 7.86
C ASP A 587 -20.34 -3.67 8.21
N HIS A 588 -21.11 -3.25 7.20
CA HIS A 588 -22.32 -2.46 7.42
C HIS A 588 -23.63 -3.24 7.24
N PHE A 589 -23.63 -4.35 6.49
CA PHE A 589 -24.84 -5.12 6.17
C PHE A 589 -25.59 -5.62 7.42
N PRO A 590 -24.95 -6.05 8.53
CA PRO A 590 -25.68 -6.39 9.76
C PRO A 590 -26.53 -5.24 10.34
N GLY A 591 -26.16 -3.99 10.06
CA GLY A 591 -26.92 -2.79 10.46
C GLY A 591 -28.07 -2.42 9.51
N SER A 592 -28.19 -3.09 8.35
CA SER A 592 -29.22 -2.78 7.33
C SER A 592 -30.63 -3.24 7.71
N GLY A 593 -30.75 -4.19 8.64
CA GLY A 593 -32.00 -4.88 8.95
C GLY A 593 -32.32 -6.08 8.02
N LEU A 594 -31.47 -6.37 7.03
CA LEU A 594 -31.61 -7.50 6.10
C LEU A 594 -30.91 -8.80 6.57
N GLY A 595 -30.34 -8.79 7.78
CA GLY A 595 -29.62 -9.93 8.36
C GLY A 595 -28.10 -9.83 8.23
N ASP A 596 -27.42 -10.97 8.33
CA ASP A 596 -25.96 -11.08 8.22
C ASP A 596 -25.59 -11.75 6.88
N ILE A 597 -24.95 -11.00 5.97
CA ILE A 597 -24.53 -11.49 4.65
C ILE A 597 -23.47 -12.59 4.72
N LEU A 598 -22.77 -12.72 5.85
CA LEU A 598 -21.75 -13.75 6.07
C LEU A 598 -22.32 -15.02 6.74
N ALA A 599 -23.63 -15.10 6.94
CA ALA A 599 -24.27 -16.22 7.61
C ALA A 599 -24.04 -17.57 6.89
N GLN A 600 -24.04 -17.54 5.55
CA GLN A 600 -23.73 -18.69 4.70
C GLN A 600 -22.53 -18.40 3.82
N ASN A 601 -21.62 -19.37 3.72
CA ASN A 601 -20.45 -19.30 2.85
C ASN A 601 -20.48 -20.51 1.92
N ILE A 602 -20.74 -20.26 0.64
CA ILE A 602 -20.95 -21.27 -0.39
C ILE A 602 -19.77 -21.24 -1.35
N SER A 603 -18.91 -22.25 -1.27
CA SER A 603 -17.82 -22.39 -2.25
C SER A 603 -18.35 -22.92 -3.58
N VAL A 604 -17.92 -22.31 -4.69
CA VAL A 604 -18.28 -22.72 -6.05
C VAL A 604 -16.99 -22.94 -6.85
N PRO A 605 -16.80 -24.13 -7.45
CA PRO A 605 -15.67 -24.37 -8.35
C PRO A 605 -15.68 -23.41 -9.53
N GLY A 606 -14.54 -22.78 -9.83
CA GLY A 606 -14.39 -21.83 -10.94
C GLY A 606 -14.49 -20.35 -10.55
N LEU A 607 -14.85 -20.02 -9.30
CA LEU A 607 -14.69 -18.64 -8.80
C LEU A 607 -13.21 -18.25 -8.71
N SER A 608 -12.94 -16.95 -8.69
CA SER A 608 -11.61 -16.41 -8.43
C SER A 608 -10.95 -17.08 -7.21
N PRO A 609 -9.70 -17.56 -7.31
CA PRO A 609 -9.00 -18.14 -6.16
C PRO A 609 -8.84 -17.16 -4.98
N GLN A 610 -8.86 -15.85 -5.25
CA GLN A 610 -8.81 -14.81 -4.21
C GLN A 610 -10.16 -14.66 -3.48
N TYR A 611 -11.26 -15.05 -4.13
CA TYR A 611 -12.62 -14.94 -3.61
C TYR A 611 -13.41 -16.23 -3.90
N PRO A 612 -13.04 -17.37 -3.28
CA PRO A 612 -13.53 -18.71 -3.66
C PRO A 612 -14.95 -19.03 -3.13
N ALA A 613 -15.69 -18.02 -2.71
CA ALA A 613 -16.89 -18.12 -1.90
C ALA A 613 -17.94 -17.09 -2.32
N VAL A 614 -19.20 -17.53 -2.36
CA VAL A 614 -20.38 -16.67 -2.36
C VAL A 614 -20.87 -16.55 -0.93
N HIS A 615 -21.12 -15.32 -0.49
CA HIS A 615 -21.60 -15.02 0.85
C HIS A 615 -23.09 -14.72 0.80
N CYS A 616 -23.91 -15.43 1.58
CA CYS A 616 -25.35 -15.23 1.58
C CYS A 616 -25.92 -15.06 2.99
N THR A 617 -27.08 -14.40 3.07
CA THR A 617 -27.88 -14.30 4.28
C THR A 617 -28.37 -15.66 4.76
N ALA A 618 -28.78 -15.77 6.02
CA ALA A 618 -29.20 -17.03 6.63
C ALA A 618 -30.42 -17.68 5.94
N ASP A 619 -31.27 -16.86 5.34
CA ASP A 619 -32.42 -17.26 4.52
C ASP A 619 -32.07 -17.48 3.04
N GLY A 620 -30.88 -17.06 2.60
CA GLY A 620 -30.43 -17.20 1.21
C GLY A 620 -31.03 -16.17 0.23
N ASN A 621 -31.77 -15.17 0.73
CA ASN A 621 -32.44 -14.18 -0.10
C ASN A 621 -31.49 -13.15 -0.72
N VAL A 622 -30.39 -12.83 -0.04
CA VAL A 622 -29.34 -11.94 -0.56
C VAL A 622 -28.03 -12.69 -0.57
N CYS A 623 -27.36 -12.66 -1.72
CA CYS A 623 -26.04 -13.25 -1.91
C CYS A 623 -25.09 -12.23 -2.55
N GLN A 624 -23.83 -12.26 -2.14
CA GLN A 624 -22.74 -11.44 -2.65
C GLN A 624 -21.63 -12.34 -3.19
N VAL A 625 -21.21 -12.06 -4.42
CA VAL A 625 -20.07 -12.69 -5.07
C VAL A 625 -19.06 -11.61 -5.44
N THR A 626 -17.77 -11.85 -5.21
CA THR A 626 -16.70 -10.95 -5.64
C THR A 626 -16.05 -11.52 -6.89
N THR A 627 -16.14 -10.77 -7.99
CA THR A 627 -15.67 -11.19 -9.32
C THR A 627 -14.16 -11.18 -9.49
N GLY A 628 -13.46 -10.37 -8.68
CA GLY A 628 -12.12 -9.92 -9.01
C GLY A 628 -12.16 -8.79 -10.06
N MET A 629 -10.97 -8.27 -10.36
CA MET A 629 -10.77 -7.17 -11.31
C MET A 629 -10.48 -7.71 -12.71
N SER A 630 -10.80 -6.93 -13.74
CA SER A 630 -10.68 -7.26 -15.18
C SER A 630 -11.75 -8.23 -15.72
N GLU A 631 -12.02 -8.08 -17.01
CA GLU A 631 -13.05 -8.73 -17.80
C GLU A 631 -12.99 -10.27 -17.68
N ILE A 632 -11.78 -10.86 -17.76
CA ILE A 632 -11.60 -12.32 -17.74
C ILE A 632 -12.01 -12.92 -16.39
N ASN A 633 -11.60 -12.29 -15.28
CA ASN A 633 -11.94 -12.76 -13.94
C ASN A 633 -13.44 -12.66 -13.70
N ALA A 634 -14.06 -11.57 -14.15
CA ALA A 634 -15.49 -11.36 -14.04
C ALA A 634 -16.29 -12.39 -14.83
N ALA A 635 -15.97 -12.59 -16.11
CA ALA A 635 -16.63 -13.59 -16.95
C ALA A 635 -16.48 -15.01 -16.38
N THR A 636 -15.27 -15.39 -15.95
CA THR A 636 -15.00 -16.74 -15.41
C THR A 636 -15.78 -16.97 -14.12
N THR A 637 -15.77 -16.00 -13.21
CA THR A 637 -16.44 -16.09 -11.91
C THR A 637 -17.96 -16.18 -12.07
N ILE A 638 -18.56 -15.33 -12.90
CA ILE A 638 -20.02 -15.35 -13.10
C ILE A 638 -20.46 -16.58 -13.90
N THR A 639 -19.66 -17.07 -14.84
CA THR A 639 -19.95 -18.34 -15.54
C THR A 639 -19.99 -19.50 -14.56
N ALA A 640 -19.01 -19.57 -13.64
CA ALA A 640 -18.97 -20.57 -12.58
C ALA A 640 -20.19 -20.47 -11.64
N LEU A 641 -20.60 -19.25 -11.29
CA LEU A 641 -21.78 -19.00 -10.46
C LEU A 641 -23.05 -19.51 -11.15
N VAL A 642 -23.29 -19.14 -12.40
CA VAL A 642 -24.52 -19.45 -13.13
C VAL A 642 -24.63 -20.93 -13.47
N LEU A 643 -23.51 -21.62 -13.70
CA LEU A 643 -23.47 -23.07 -13.93
C LEU A 643 -23.57 -23.90 -12.66
N SER A 644 -23.44 -23.29 -11.48
CA SER A 644 -23.48 -24.01 -10.21
C SER A 644 -24.89 -24.49 -9.89
N SER A 645 -25.04 -25.79 -9.65
CA SER A 645 -26.32 -26.38 -9.20
C SER A 645 -26.75 -25.96 -7.80
N LYS A 646 -25.94 -25.14 -7.11
CA LYS A 646 -26.22 -24.66 -5.75
C LYS A 646 -27.15 -23.44 -5.73
N PHE A 647 -27.38 -22.79 -6.87
CA PHE A 647 -28.21 -21.58 -6.97
C PHE A 647 -29.31 -21.76 -8.02
N ASP A 648 -30.50 -21.26 -7.74
CA ASP A 648 -31.55 -21.04 -8.74
C ASP A 648 -31.62 -19.54 -9.01
N LEU A 649 -31.13 -19.13 -10.19
CA LEU A 649 -30.97 -17.73 -10.56
C LEU A 649 -32.06 -17.21 -11.50
N LYS A 650 -33.09 -18.01 -11.78
CA LYS A 650 -34.12 -17.70 -12.79
C LYS A 650 -34.91 -16.43 -12.48
N ASN A 651 -35.19 -16.21 -11.19
CA ASN A 651 -35.94 -15.04 -10.72
C ASN A 651 -35.05 -14.09 -9.91
N THR A 652 -33.73 -14.11 -10.12
CA THR A 652 -32.78 -13.30 -9.34
C THR A 652 -32.57 -11.93 -9.98
N TYR A 653 -32.48 -10.90 -9.15
CA TYR A 653 -31.99 -9.58 -9.56
C TYR A 653 -30.49 -9.50 -9.33
N PHE A 654 -29.77 -9.02 -10.35
CA PHE A 654 -28.32 -8.83 -10.28
C PHE A 654 -28.03 -7.34 -10.11
N LEU A 655 -27.49 -6.96 -8.96
CA LEU A 655 -26.93 -5.63 -8.73
C LEU A 655 -25.41 -5.70 -8.90
N LEU A 656 -24.90 -5.19 -10.00
CA LEU A 656 -23.48 -5.03 -10.26
C LEU A 656 -23.05 -3.73 -9.58
N ALA A 657 -22.33 -3.85 -8.47
CA ALA A 657 -21.86 -2.73 -7.68
C ALA A 657 -20.33 -2.72 -7.65
N GLY A 658 -19.70 -1.70 -8.25
CA GLY A 658 -18.29 -1.40 -7.99
C GLY A 658 -17.95 0.10 -8.00
N ILE A 659 -16.72 0.45 -7.65
CA ILE A 659 -16.22 1.82 -7.87
C ILE A 659 -15.81 2.02 -9.34
N ALA A 660 -15.61 3.28 -9.74
CA ALA A 660 -15.35 3.69 -11.11
C ALA A 660 -14.59 5.02 -11.20
N GLY A 661 -13.90 5.26 -12.31
CA GLY A 661 -13.48 6.62 -12.68
C GLY A 661 -14.69 7.41 -13.17
N VAL A 662 -14.90 8.64 -12.68
CA VAL A 662 -16.03 9.50 -13.06
C VAL A 662 -15.60 10.53 -14.10
N ASN A 663 -16.45 10.73 -15.11
CA ASN A 663 -16.29 11.81 -16.07
C ASN A 663 -16.68 13.16 -15.41
N PRO A 664 -15.75 14.13 -15.30
CA PRO A 664 -16.01 15.41 -14.63
C PRO A 664 -17.09 16.27 -15.32
N LYS A 665 -17.45 15.99 -16.58
CA LYS A 665 -18.55 16.68 -17.27
C LYS A 665 -19.92 16.34 -16.68
N TYR A 666 -20.05 15.18 -16.04
CA TYR A 666 -21.36 14.60 -15.70
C TYR A 666 -21.52 14.20 -14.24
N GLY A 667 -20.43 14.01 -13.50
CA GLY A 667 -20.48 13.68 -12.09
C GLY A 667 -19.25 14.14 -11.32
N THR A 668 -19.23 13.84 -10.02
CA THR A 668 -18.12 14.14 -9.11
C THR A 668 -17.71 12.91 -8.29
N LEU A 669 -16.63 13.04 -7.53
CA LEU A 669 -16.16 12.02 -6.60
C LEU A 669 -17.27 11.64 -5.59
N GLY A 670 -17.48 10.34 -5.41
CA GLY A 670 -18.52 9.76 -4.55
C GLY A 670 -19.94 9.81 -5.14
N SER A 671 -20.14 10.38 -6.34
CA SER A 671 -21.44 10.30 -7.02
C SER A 671 -21.77 8.85 -7.36
N VAL A 672 -23.05 8.52 -7.33
CA VAL A 672 -23.56 7.17 -7.63
C VAL A 672 -24.27 7.21 -8.97
N ALA A 673 -23.80 6.44 -9.93
CA ALA A 673 -24.39 6.32 -11.26
C ALA A 673 -25.14 5.00 -11.43
N LEU A 674 -26.32 5.08 -12.05
CA LEU A 674 -27.10 3.92 -12.50
C LEU A 674 -27.17 3.95 -14.03
N ALA A 675 -26.67 2.87 -14.64
CA ALA A 675 -26.49 2.80 -16.09
C ALA A 675 -27.68 2.21 -16.83
N ARG A 676 -27.92 2.72 -18.05
CA ARG A 676 -28.77 2.09 -19.06
C ARG A 676 -27.92 1.36 -20.08
N PHE A 677 -26.74 1.87 -20.41
CA PHE A 677 -25.79 1.23 -21.32
C PHE A 677 -24.50 0.84 -20.61
N ALA A 678 -23.94 -0.29 -21.04
CA ALA A 678 -22.59 -0.72 -20.74
C ALA A 678 -21.86 -0.98 -22.05
N LEU A 679 -20.76 -0.27 -22.28
CA LEU A 679 -20.02 -0.31 -23.53
C LEU A 679 -18.59 -0.78 -23.32
N GLN A 680 -17.98 -1.44 -24.31
CA GLN A 680 -16.56 -1.83 -24.28
C GLN A 680 -15.80 -1.14 -25.44
N PRO A 681 -15.52 0.18 -25.34
CA PRO A 681 -14.94 0.95 -26.45
C PRO A 681 -13.48 0.61 -26.73
N ALA A 682 -12.80 -0.12 -25.85
CA ALA A 682 -11.44 -0.60 -26.07
C ALA A 682 -11.36 -1.74 -27.11
N LEU A 683 -12.50 -2.36 -27.46
CA LEU A 683 -12.56 -3.45 -28.43
C LEU A 683 -12.65 -2.89 -29.87
N GLN A 684 -11.54 -2.33 -30.33
CA GLN A 684 -11.39 -1.58 -31.59
C GLN A 684 -9.98 -1.76 -32.19
N TYR A 685 -9.73 -1.20 -33.38
CA TYR A 685 -8.36 -1.00 -33.85
C TYR A 685 -7.72 0.18 -33.11
N GLU A 686 -6.41 0.09 -32.82
CA GLU A 686 -5.62 1.16 -32.22
C GLU A 686 -4.36 1.43 -33.05
N ILE A 687 -4.10 2.70 -33.35
CA ILE A 687 -2.83 3.19 -33.90
C ILE A 687 -2.15 4.04 -32.82
N ASP A 688 -0.82 3.93 -32.71
CA ASP A 688 -0.04 4.76 -31.78
C ASP A 688 -0.36 6.25 -32.02
N PRO A 689 -0.76 7.03 -31.00
CA PRO A 689 -1.14 8.42 -31.16
C PRO A 689 -0.07 9.33 -31.80
N ARG A 690 1.19 8.90 -31.86
CA ARG A 690 2.28 9.64 -32.52
C ARG A 690 2.34 9.39 -34.03
N GLU A 691 1.63 8.40 -34.52
CA GLU A 691 1.63 7.95 -35.91
C GLU A 691 0.26 8.12 -36.59
N ILE A 692 -0.75 8.66 -35.88
CA ILE A 692 -2.07 8.92 -36.46
C ILE A 692 -2.01 10.05 -37.49
N PRO A 693 -2.90 10.05 -38.49
CA PRO A 693 -3.07 11.18 -39.41
C PRO A 693 -3.38 12.50 -38.68
N GLU A 694 -2.91 13.63 -39.21
CA GLU A 694 -3.12 14.96 -38.58
C GLU A 694 -4.61 15.35 -38.45
N ASP A 695 -5.48 14.78 -39.28
CA ASP A 695 -6.93 15.00 -39.24
C ASP A 695 -7.67 14.11 -38.21
N TRP A 696 -6.99 13.15 -37.59
CA TRP A 696 -7.57 12.24 -36.61
C TRP A 696 -7.40 12.75 -35.18
N LYS A 697 -8.49 12.73 -34.41
CA LYS A 697 -8.48 13.09 -32.98
C LYS A 697 -8.03 11.95 -32.06
N THR A 698 -8.11 10.72 -32.54
CA THR A 698 -7.81 9.50 -31.78
C THR A 698 -7.28 8.41 -32.71
N GLY A 699 -6.42 7.55 -32.18
CA GLY A 699 -5.96 6.34 -32.87
C GLY A 699 -6.94 5.17 -32.79
N TYR A 700 -8.01 5.31 -32.01
CA TYR A 700 -9.07 4.30 -31.87
C TYR A 700 -10.10 4.43 -32.99
N PHE A 701 -10.41 3.33 -33.67
CA PHE A 701 -11.50 3.27 -34.64
C PHE A 701 -12.10 1.87 -34.75
N SER A 702 -13.39 1.83 -35.07
CA SER A 702 -14.19 0.61 -35.01
C SER A 702 -13.78 -0.46 -36.04
N PHE A 703 -14.04 -1.73 -35.75
CA PHE A 703 -13.79 -2.81 -36.70
C PHE A 703 -14.63 -2.66 -37.97
N GLY A 704 -14.00 -2.97 -39.10
CA GLY A 704 -14.61 -2.85 -40.43
C GLY A 704 -14.87 -1.40 -40.89
N THR A 705 -14.26 -0.39 -40.26
CA THR A 705 -14.32 1.02 -40.71
C THR A 705 -12.95 1.54 -41.15
N LYS A 706 -12.94 2.69 -41.83
CA LYS A 706 -11.70 3.36 -42.27
C LYS A 706 -11.36 4.62 -41.49
N SER A 707 -12.27 5.08 -40.63
CA SER A 707 -12.10 6.29 -39.84
C SER A 707 -12.78 6.18 -38.47
N PRO A 708 -12.36 6.98 -37.46
CA PRO A 708 -12.96 6.98 -36.13
C PRO A 708 -14.44 7.42 -36.06
N THR A 709 -14.95 8.09 -37.10
CA THR A 709 -16.30 8.68 -37.10
C THR A 709 -17.36 7.79 -37.76
N GLU A 710 -16.94 6.68 -38.35
CA GLU A 710 -17.83 5.73 -39.02
C GLU A 710 -18.43 4.73 -38.02
N TYR A 711 -19.73 4.46 -38.15
CA TYR A 711 -20.39 3.43 -37.35
C TYR A 711 -19.82 2.04 -37.69
N PRO A 712 -19.57 1.16 -36.68
CA PRO A 712 -18.98 -0.15 -36.91
C PRO A 712 -19.74 -0.98 -37.94
N THR A 713 -19.00 -1.71 -38.78
CA THR A 713 -19.61 -2.69 -39.69
C THR A 713 -19.43 -4.13 -39.20
N GLU A 714 -18.48 -4.35 -38.31
CA GLU A 714 -18.17 -5.62 -37.65
C GLU A 714 -18.28 -5.46 -36.14
N PHE A 715 -18.86 -6.46 -35.47
CA PHE A 715 -19.00 -6.57 -34.02
C PHE A 715 -18.63 -7.99 -33.60
N TYR A 716 -18.11 -8.15 -32.38
CA TYR A 716 -17.86 -9.43 -31.73
C TYR A 716 -18.97 -9.82 -30.73
N GLY A 717 -19.83 -8.87 -30.36
CA GLY A 717 -21.05 -9.08 -29.58
C GLY A 717 -21.02 -8.55 -28.15
N THR A 718 -19.83 -8.19 -27.64
CA THR A 718 -19.65 -7.71 -26.26
C THR A 718 -19.49 -6.20 -26.16
N GLU A 719 -19.55 -5.49 -27.28
CA GLU A 719 -19.27 -4.06 -27.37
C GLU A 719 -20.34 -3.19 -26.73
N VAL A 720 -21.62 -3.55 -26.86
CA VAL A 720 -22.74 -2.70 -26.41
C VAL A 720 -23.86 -3.56 -25.83
N PHE A 721 -24.24 -3.25 -24.59
CA PHE A 721 -25.42 -3.78 -23.92
C PHE A 721 -26.36 -2.66 -23.51
N GLU A 722 -27.65 -2.82 -23.80
CA GLU A 722 -28.73 -1.97 -23.29
C GLU A 722 -29.49 -2.71 -22.18
N LEU A 723 -29.64 -2.06 -21.04
CA LEU A 723 -30.31 -2.55 -19.84
C LEU A 723 -31.73 -2.01 -19.73
N ASN A 724 -32.52 -2.63 -18.86
CA ASN A 724 -33.91 -2.26 -18.62
C ASN A 724 -34.02 -0.86 -17.98
N GLU A 725 -34.46 0.12 -18.76
CA GLU A 725 -34.58 1.52 -18.34
C GLU A 725 -35.61 1.70 -17.22
N ALA A 726 -36.75 1.00 -17.30
CA ALA A 726 -37.77 1.06 -16.27
C ALA A 726 -37.25 0.51 -14.93
N LEU A 727 -36.43 -0.55 -14.95
CA LEU A 727 -35.80 -1.08 -13.75
C LEU A 727 -34.74 -0.13 -13.19
N ARG A 728 -33.91 0.48 -14.05
CA ARG A 728 -32.93 1.52 -13.65
C ARG A 728 -33.63 2.67 -12.94
N ASP A 729 -34.77 3.12 -13.45
CA ASP A 729 -35.52 4.24 -12.88
C ASP A 729 -36.12 3.90 -11.51
N VAL A 730 -36.67 2.70 -11.36
CA VAL A 730 -37.14 2.20 -10.04
C VAL A 730 -35.97 2.08 -9.05
N ALA A 731 -34.82 1.56 -9.49
CA ALA A 731 -33.62 1.47 -8.65
C ALA A 731 -33.09 2.86 -8.25
N PHE A 732 -33.17 3.84 -9.16
CA PHE A 732 -32.80 5.23 -8.89
C PHE A 732 -33.69 5.84 -7.81
N ASP A 733 -35.01 5.60 -7.88
CA ASP A 733 -35.96 6.09 -6.89
C ASP A 733 -35.69 5.50 -5.50
N PHE A 734 -35.38 4.21 -5.40
CA PHE A 734 -34.95 3.61 -4.13
C PHE A 734 -33.63 4.18 -3.63
N ALA A 735 -32.61 4.26 -4.49
CA ALA A 735 -31.31 4.77 -4.09
C ALA A 735 -31.34 6.26 -3.70
N SER A 736 -32.34 7.02 -4.18
CA SER A 736 -32.51 8.45 -3.85
C SER A 736 -32.83 8.73 -2.37
N THR A 737 -33.24 7.71 -1.61
CA THR A 737 -33.44 7.81 -0.15
C THR A 737 -32.12 7.83 0.62
N ALA A 738 -31.02 7.42 -0.01
CA ALA A 738 -29.70 7.35 0.61
C ALA A 738 -29.11 8.74 0.83
N THR A 739 -28.48 8.93 1.99
CA THR A 739 -27.65 10.11 2.27
C THR A 739 -26.21 9.79 1.90
N LEU A 740 -25.69 10.42 0.85
CA LEU A 740 -24.32 10.20 0.38
C LEU A 740 -23.30 10.95 1.25
N ASN A 741 -22.17 10.31 1.51
CA ASN A 741 -21.05 10.90 2.22
C ASN A 741 -20.20 11.79 1.31
N ASP A 742 -19.68 12.87 1.88
CA ASP A 742 -18.69 13.76 1.27
C ASP A 742 -17.63 14.16 2.31
N THR A 743 -16.45 14.58 1.86
CA THR A 743 -15.34 14.98 2.74
C THR A 743 -14.71 16.29 2.30
N THR A 744 -14.07 17.02 3.22
CA THR A 744 -13.38 18.27 2.87
C THR A 744 -12.25 18.06 1.86
N HIS A 745 -11.54 16.93 1.93
CA HIS A 745 -10.48 16.57 0.96
C HIS A 745 -11.02 16.43 -0.47
N THR A 746 -12.19 15.80 -0.64
CA THR A 746 -12.82 15.63 -1.96
C THR A 746 -13.39 16.94 -2.49
N GLN A 747 -13.86 17.82 -1.61
CA GLN A 747 -14.29 19.18 -1.94
C GLN A 747 -13.12 20.07 -2.41
N GLU A 748 -11.98 20.01 -1.72
CA GLU A 748 -10.77 20.74 -2.11
C GLU A 748 -10.20 20.26 -3.44
N TYR A 749 -10.28 18.94 -3.71
CA TYR A 749 -9.80 18.43 -4.98
C TYR A 749 -10.72 18.82 -6.15
N ARG A 750 -12.03 18.74 -5.95
CA ARG A 750 -12.99 19.02 -7.03
C ARG A 750 -13.10 20.51 -7.36
N SER A 751 -12.74 21.42 -6.46
CA SER A 751 -12.69 22.86 -6.77
C SER A 751 -11.66 23.20 -7.86
N LYS A 752 -10.65 22.35 -8.08
CA LYS A 752 -9.71 22.50 -9.21
C LYS A 752 -10.40 22.47 -10.58
N TYR A 753 -11.58 21.87 -10.67
CA TYR A 753 -12.36 21.81 -11.90
C TYR A 753 -13.14 23.09 -12.19
N GLU A 754 -13.25 24.03 -11.26
CA GLU A 754 -13.87 25.35 -11.49
C GLU A 754 -13.15 26.12 -12.61
N ALA A 755 -11.85 25.91 -12.76
CA ALA A 755 -11.04 26.48 -13.83
C ALA A 755 -11.49 26.03 -15.24
N GLY A 756 -12.29 24.97 -15.35
CA GLY A 756 -12.82 24.45 -16.62
C GLY A 756 -14.09 25.12 -17.09
N GLY A 757 -14.59 26.09 -16.32
CA GLY A 757 -15.85 26.76 -16.60
C GLY A 757 -17.05 25.81 -16.58
N SER A 758 -18.08 26.14 -17.37
CA SER A 758 -19.37 25.44 -17.35
C SER A 758 -19.31 23.97 -17.75
N VAL A 759 -18.24 23.54 -18.44
CA VAL A 759 -18.06 22.16 -18.89
C VAL A 759 -17.89 21.19 -17.71
N TYR A 760 -17.29 21.64 -16.60
CA TYR A 760 -17.03 20.81 -15.42
C TYR A 760 -17.85 21.24 -14.19
N ASP A 761 -18.97 21.93 -14.38
CA ASP A 761 -19.89 22.32 -13.30
C ASP A 761 -20.41 21.13 -12.49
N ALA A 762 -20.49 19.94 -13.09
CA ALA A 762 -20.89 18.73 -12.38
C ALA A 762 -19.82 18.25 -11.39
N ALA A 763 -18.54 18.35 -11.77
CA ALA A 763 -17.42 17.96 -10.93
C ALA A 763 -17.34 18.78 -9.63
N THR A 764 -17.70 20.07 -9.65
CA THR A 764 -17.53 20.98 -8.51
C THR A 764 -18.60 20.83 -7.43
N LYS A 765 -19.72 20.17 -7.75
CA LYS A 765 -20.87 19.98 -6.86
C LYS A 765 -20.67 18.84 -5.84
N PRO A 766 -21.46 18.79 -4.75
CA PRO A 766 -21.54 17.63 -3.86
C PRO A 766 -21.94 16.34 -4.58
N PRO A 767 -21.53 15.16 -4.07
CA PRO A 767 -21.94 13.88 -4.64
C PRO A 767 -23.46 13.74 -4.67
N SER A 768 -23.97 13.21 -5.77
CA SER A 768 -25.39 13.00 -6.00
C SER A 768 -25.64 11.70 -6.77
N LEU A 769 -26.90 11.31 -6.88
CA LEU A 769 -27.31 10.25 -7.79
C LEU A 769 -27.45 10.78 -9.21
N ILE A 770 -26.90 10.05 -10.17
CA ILE A 770 -26.92 10.39 -11.59
C ILE A 770 -27.36 9.21 -12.45
N LYS A 771 -28.09 9.49 -13.53
CA LYS A 771 -28.45 8.51 -14.57
C LYS A 771 -27.51 8.70 -15.74
N CYS A 772 -26.58 7.75 -15.92
CA CYS A 772 -25.57 7.80 -16.98
C CYS A 772 -24.84 6.46 -17.06
N ASP A 773 -24.05 6.28 -18.10
CA ASP A 773 -23.64 4.98 -18.61
C ASP A 773 -22.18 4.64 -18.33
N THR A 774 -21.88 3.35 -18.45
CA THR A 774 -20.59 2.76 -18.11
C THR A 774 -19.77 2.41 -19.35
N SER A 775 -18.46 2.61 -19.25
CA SER A 775 -17.47 2.22 -20.25
C SER A 775 -16.47 1.23 -19.63
N THR A 776 -16.46 0.01 -20.14
CA THR A 776 -15.63 -1.11 -19.70
C THR A 776 -14.32 -1.15 -20.49
N SER A 777 -13.20 -1.25 -19.77
CA SER A 777 -11.88 -1.45 -20.35
C SER A 777 -10.94 -2.14 -19.36
N ASP A 778 -10.20 -3.15 -19.80
CA ASP A 778 -9.09 -3.73 -19.04
C ASP A 778 -7.91 -2.75 -18.87
N VAL A 779 -7.80 -1.76 -19.77
CA VAL A 779 -6.81 -0.69 -19.67
C VAL A 779 -7.32 0.42 -18.76
N PHE A 780 -6.61 0.66 -17.66
CA PHE A 780 -6.83 1.83 -16.82
C PHE A 780 -6.29 3.09 -17.51
N PHE A 781 -7.19 3.97 -17.95
CA PHE A 781 -6.84 5.17 -18.71
C PHE A 781 -7.06 6.46 -17.90
N SER A 782 -6.33 7.50 -18.28
CA SER A 782 -6.53 8.86 -17.78
C SER A 782 -6.10 9.87 -18.83
N GLY A 783 -6.92 10.88 -19.11
CA GLY A 783 -6.56 12.00 -19.98
C GLY A 783 -7.70 12.51 -20.85
N ASN A 784 -7.62 13.78 -21.26
CA ASN A 784 -8.68 14.44 -22.02
C ASN A 784 -8.95 13.76 -23.37
N PHE A 785 -7.90 13.44 -24.14
CA PHE A 785 -8.07 12.85 -25.47
C PHE A 785 -8.70 11.45 -25.44
N LEU A 786 -8.25 10.56 -24.55
CA LEU A 786 -8.86 9.23 -24.39
C LEU A 786 -10.28 9.32 -23.82
N GLY A 787 -10.49 10.20 -22.83
CA GLY A 787 -11.82 10.44 -22.28
C GLY A 787 -12.81 10.97 -23.31
N GLU A 788 -12.40 11.89 -24.18
CA GLU A 788 -13.20 12.39 -25.30
C GLU A 788 -13.42 11.33 -26.38
N ALA A 789 -12.40 10.54 -26.73
CA ALA A 789 -12.55 9.45 -27.68
C ALA A 789 -13.60 8.43 -27.22
N PHE A 790 -13.61 8.06 -25.94
CA PHE A 790 -14.60 7.13 -25.39
C PHE A 790 -15.99 7.76 -25.23
N GLU A 791 -16.10 9.07 -25.01
CA GLU A 791 -17.39 9.79 -25.12
C GLU A 791 -17.93 9.74 -26.55
N ASP A 792 -17.10 10.06 -27.54
CA ASP A 792 -17.47 10.10 -28.95
C ASP A 792 -17.89 8.72 -29.44
N VAL A 793 -17.13 7.68 -29.10
CA VAL A 793 -17.48 6.28 -29.40
C VAL A 793 -18.79 5.88 -28.71
N THR A 794 -18.98 6.26 -27.45
CA THR A 794 -20.23 5.95 -26.74
C THR A 794 -21.44 6.56 -27.44
N SER A 795 -21.32 7.83 -27.82
CA SER A 795 -22.37 8.52 -28.59
C SER A 795 -22.60 7.85 -29.94
N LEU A 796 -21.54 7.53 -30.68
CA LEU A 796 -21.63 6.88 -31.99
C LEU A 796 -22.31 5.52 -31.91
N TRP A 797 -21.85 4.64 -31.01
CA TRP A 797 -22.33 3.26 -30.89
C TRP A 797 -23.76 3.17 -30.36
N THR A 798 -24.21 4.18 -29.59
CA THR A 798 -25.55 4.24 -29.01
C THR A 798 -26.51 5.18 -29.76
N ASN A 799 -26.12 5.67 -30.94
CA ASN A 799 -26.90 6.63 -31.73
C ASN A 799 -27.29 7.90 -30.94
N GLY A 800 -26.36 8.38 -30.10
CA GLY A 800 -26.49 9.59 -29.28
C GLY A 800 -27.34 9.43 -28.02
N ILE A 801 -27.83 8.22 -27.71
CA ILE A 801 -28.69 7.97 -26.55
C ILE A 801 -27.84 7.82 -25.27
N GLY A 802 -26.73 7.09 -25.37
CA GLY A 802 -25.86 6.77 -24.26
C GLY A 802 -24.95 7.94 -23.86
N LYS A 803 -24.62 8.00 -22.57
CA LYS A 803 -23.84 9.08 -21.96
C LYS A 803 -22.78 8.52 -21.01
N TYR A 804 -21.54 8.41 -21.49
CA TYR A 804 -20.42 7.90 -20.71
C TYR A 804 -20.08 8.81 -19.53
N CYS A 805 -20.21 8.27 -18.31
CA CYS A 805 -19.86 8.98 -17.09
C CYS A 805 -19.03 8.16 -16.10
N MET A 806 -18.99 6.84 -16.22
CA MET A 806 -18.28 5.96 -15.30
C MET A 806 -17.42 4.96 -16.07
N SER A 807 -16.14 4.85 -15.73
CA SER A 807 -15.26 3.80 -16.25
C SER A 807 -15.30 2.56 -15.34
N ALA A 808 -15.36 1.40 -15.96
CA ALA A 808 -15.45 0.10 -15.30
C ALA A 808 -14.46 -0.89 -15.94
N GLN A 809 -14.27 -2.05 -15.31
CA GLN A 809 -13.48 -3.13 -15.89
C GLN A 809 -14.25 -4.45 -16.01
N GLU A 810 -15.40 -4.58 -15.35
CA GLU A 810 -16.10 -5.86 -15.23
C GLU A 810 -17.44 -5.92 -15.97
N ASP A 811 -18.11 -4.77 -16.19
CA ASP A 811 -19.55 -4.73 -16.50
C ASP A 811 -19.91 -5.55 -17.74
N ASN A 812 -19.28 -5.26 -18.89
CA ASN A 812 -19.56 -5.95 -20.15
C ASN A 812 -19.29 -7.47 -20.07
N ALA A 813 -18.26 -7.88 -19.33
CA ALA A 813 -17.93 -9.29 -19.17
C ALA A 813 -18.98 -10.05 -18.34
N ILE A 814 -19.53 -9.42 -17.29
CA ILE A 814 -20.62 -9.99 -16.50
C ILE A 814 -21.89 -10.07 -17.35
N LEU A 815 -22.22 -8.98 -18.06
CA LEU A 815 -23.42 -8.89 -18.88
C LEU A 815 -23.42 -9.93 -20.01
N GLU A 816 -22.27 -10.16 -20.65
CA GLU A 816 -22.14 -11.17 -21.69
C GLU A 816 -22.44 -12.58 -21.17
N VAL A 817 -22.01 -12.90 -19.95
CA VAL A 817 -22.36 -14.19 -19.34
C VAL A 817 -23.87 -14.25 -19.10
N LEU A 818 -24.46 -13.21 -18.50
CA LEU A 818 -25.88 -13.19 -18.16
C LEU A 818 -26.77 -13.29 -19.41
N ILE A 819 -26.42 -12.63 -20.52
CA ILE A 819 -27.22 -12.70 -21.74
C ILE A 819 -27.16 -14.09 -22.38
N ARG A 820 -25.98 -14.74 -22.42
CA ARG A 820 -25.83 -16.11 -22.94
C ARG A 820 -26.67 -17.10 -22.14
N PHE A 821 -26.68 -16.97 -20.82
CA PHE A 821 -27.48 -17.84 -19.95
C PHE A 821 -28.97 -17.48 -19.91
N HIS A 822 -29.34 -16.26 -20.32
CA HIS A 822 -30.74 -15.88 -20.50
C HIS A 822 -31.42 -16.68 -21.61
N VAL A 823 -30.72 -16.88 -22.75
CA VAL A 823 -31.22 -17.70 -23.87
C VAL A 823 -31.55 -19.13 -23.40
N HIS A 824 -30.81 -19.64 -22.42
CA HIS A 824 -31.03 -20.95 -21.82
C HIS A 824 -32.02 -20.95 -20.64
N LYS A 825 -32.66 -19.81 -20.34
CA LYS A 825 -33.62 -19.63 -19.23
C LYS A 825 -33.03 -19.96 -17.86
N SER A 826 -31.72 -19.76 -17.69
CA SER A 826 -31.04 -19.93 -16.40
C SER A 826 -31.03 -18.65 -15.57
N VAL A 827 -31.07 -17.49 -16.23
CA VAL A 827 -31.13 -16.15 -15.62
C VAL A 827 -32.08 -15.24 -16.42
N ASP A 828 -32.56 -14.16 -15.81
CA ASP A 828 -33.36 -13.13 -16.51
C ASP A 828 -32.55 -11.85 -16.69
N PHE A 829 -32.14 -11.56 -17.93
CA PHE A 829 -31.32 -10.38 -18.24
C PHE A 829 -32.09 -9.06 -18.03
N ASN A 830 -33.42 -9.09 -18.00
CA ASN A 830 -34.23 -7.90 -17.68
C ASN A 830 -34.13 -7.46 -16.22
N ARG A 831 -33.46 -8.25 -15.36
CA ARG A 831 -33.32 -8.04 -13.91
C ARG A 831 -31.92 -7.58 -13.50
N VAL A 832 -31.15 -7.04 -14.43
CA VAL A 832 -29.79 -6.56 -14.18
C VAL A 832 -29.77 -5.06 -13.96
N ILE A 833 -29.07 -4.63 -12.91
CA ILE A 833 -28.85 -3.24 -12.53
C ILE A 833 -27.35 -3.01 -12.41
N VAL A 834 -26.83 -2.00 -13.08
CA VAL A 834 -25.42 -1.58 -12.97
C VAL A 834 -25.34 -0.29 -12.18
N LEU A 835 -24.62 -0.34 -11.06
CA LEU A 835 -24.38 0.76 -10.13
C LEU A 835 -22.88 0.98 -9.96
N ARG A 836 -22.42 2.20 -10.25
CA ARG A 836 -21.00 2.57 -10.13
C ARG A 836 -20.82 3.84 -9.30
N THR A 837 -19.75 3.92 -8.50
CA THR A 837 -19.44 5.12 -7.70
C THR A 837 -18.08 5.73 -8.02
N GLY A 838 -18.03 7.07 -8.15
CA GLY A 838 -16.83 7.77 -8.61
C GLY A 838 -15.67 7.80 -7.60
N SER A 839 -14.65 6.95 -7.74
CA SER A 839 -13.46 6.92 -6.89
C SER A 839 -12.38 7.93 -7.27
N ASN A 840 -12.38 8.34 -8.53
CA ASN A 840 -11.40 9.23 -9.14
C ASN A 840 -11.98 9.85 -10.41
N PHE A 841 -11.40 10.91 -10.95
CA PHE A 841 -11.79 11.37 -12.28
C PHE A 841 -11.05 10.59 -13.37
N ASP A 842 -11.64 10.48 -14.56
CA ASP A 842 -11.04 9.81 -15.72
C ASP A 842 -10.07 10.72 -16.52
N ARG A 843 -9.94 12.00 -16.14
CA ARG A 843 -9.09 12.99 -16.80
C ARG A 843 -8.67 14.08 -15.82
N PRO A 844 -7.58 14.80 -16.08
CA PRO A 844 -7.10 15.84 -15.18
C PRO A 844 -8.01 17.09 -15.15
N PRO A 845 -7.98 17.88 -14.06
CA PRO A 845 -8.50 19.23 -14.09
C PRO A 845 -7.67 20.11 -15.04
N PRO A 846 -8.23 21.23 -15.53
CA PRO A 846 -7.50 22.14 -16.41
C PRO A 846 -6.18 22.61 -15.80
N GLY A 847 -5.13 22.61 -16.63
CA GLY A 847 -3.78 23.01 -16.21
C GLY A 847 -2.93 21.90 -15.56
N ILE A 848 -3.46 20.69 -15.37
CA ILE A 848 -2.70 19.51 -14.95
C ILE A 848 -2.56 18.54 -16.14
N ASP A 849 -1.36 18.00 -16.36
CA ASP A 849 -1.13 17.01 -17.41
C ASP A 849 -1.63 15.61 -17.00
N ALA A 850 -1.92 14.77 -18.00
CA ALA A 850 -2.50 13.45 -17.78
C ALA A 850 -1.56 12.48 -17.05
N VAL A 851 -0.22 12.62 -17.19
CA VAL A 851 0.76 11.75 -16.54
C VAL A 851 0.84 12.05 -15.05
N THR A 852 0.90 13.33 -14.69
CA THR A 852 0.88 13.78 -13.29
C THR A 852 -0.41 13.37 -12.60
N HIS A 853 -1.56 13.54 -13.27
CA HIS A 853 -2.85 13.10 -12.75
C HIS A 853 -2.87 11.60 -12.46
N LEU A 854 -2.46 10.78 -13.44
CA LEU A 854 -2.43 9.33 -13.31
C LEU A 854 -1.44 8.84 -12.25
N ARG A 855 -0.28 9.49 -12.07
CA ARG A 855 0.76 9.02 -11.12
C ARG A 855 0.62 9.57 -9.69
N GLY A 856 0.00 10.73 -9.52
CA GLY A 856 0.10 11.49 -8.26
C GLY A 856 -1.21 11.75 -7.51
N GLU A 857 -2.34 11.94 -8.23
CA GLU A 857 -3.57 12.46 -7.62
C GLU A 857 -4.83 11.67 -8.05
N HIS A 858 -4.73 10.43 -8.53
CA HIS A 858 -5.87 9.67 -9.04
C HIS A 858 -6.67 8.88 -7.99
N LEU A 859 -6.37 8.92 -6.68
CA LEU A 859 -7.12 8.13 -5.66
C LEU A 859 -7.84 9.00 -4.62
N ASN A 860 -8.31 10.18 -5.03
CA ASN A 860 -8.79 11.19 -4.08
C ASN A 860 -10.18 10.94 -3.52
N GLY A 861 -10.96 10.04 -4.14
CA GLY A 861 -12.35 9.75 -3.78
C GLY A 861 -12.62 8.29 -3.39
N VAL A 862 -11.62 7.40 -3.37
CA VAL A 862 -11.83 5.95 -3.18
C VAL A 862 -12.65 5.65 -1.92
N LYS A 863 -12.30 6.26 -0.79
CA LYS A 863 -13.02 6.01 0.47
C LYS A 863 -14.49 6.40 0.38
N ILE A 864 -14.79 7.59 -0.14
CA ILE A 864 -16.18 8.06 -0.22
C ILE A 864 -16.97 7.26 -1.26
N ALA A 865 -16.33 6.82 -2.35
CA ALA A 865 -16.95 5.98 -3.36
C ALA A 865 -17.32 4.60 -2.80
N VAL A 866 -16.41 3.99 -2.04
CA VAL A 866 -16.65 2.72 -1.33
C VAL A 866 -17.75 2.88 -0.27
N ASP A 867 -17.76 3.97 0.51
CA ASP A 867 -18.85 4.17 1.48
C ASP A 867 -20.20 4.35 0.77
N ASN A 868 -20.24 5.18 -0.29
CA ASN A 868 -21.48 5.52 -1.01
C ASN A 868 -22.05 4.36 -1.83
N ILE A 869 -21.23 3.39 -2.24
CA ILE A 869 -21.71 2.21 -2.97
C ILE A 869 -22.68 1.39 -2.12
N TYR A 870 -22.34 1.20 -0.85
CA TYR A 870 -23.17 0.50 0.11
C TYR A 870 -24.39 1.33 0.48
N LEU A 871 -24.20 2.63 0.75
CA LEU A 871 -25.29 3.52 1.17
C LEU A 871 -26.42 3.60 0.14
N ALA A 872 -26.10 3.68 -1.15
CA ALA A 872 -27.10 3.67 -2.20
C ALA A 872 -27.59 2.24 -2.52
N GLY A 873 -26.68 1.27 -2.61
CA GLY A 873 -27.02 -0.09 -3.00
C GLY A 873 -27.92 -0.81 -1.98
N VAL A 874 -27.74 -0.58 -0.68
CA VAL A 874 -28.58 -1.21 0.35
C VAL A 874 -30.05 -0.75 0.28
N GLU A 875 -30.30 0.49 -0.13
CA GLU A 875 -31.67 1.00 -0.31
C GLU A 875 -32.37 0.36 -1.51
N ILE A 876 -31.63 0.08 -2.59
CA ILE A 876 -32.14 -0.72 -3.72
C ILE A 876 -32.54 -2.12 -3.26
N LEU A 877 -31.68 -2.79 -2.48
CA LEU A 877 -31.95 -4.11 -1.93
C LEU A 877 -33.22 -4.12 -1.07
N LYS A 878 -33.36 -3.15 -0.16
CA LYS A 878 -34.55 -3.01 0.69
C LYS A 878 -35.81 -2.78 -0.15
N GLY A 879 -35.74 -1.94 -1.18
CA GLY A 879 -36.87 -1.67 -2.07
C GLY A 879 -37.33 -2.90 -2.84
N ILE A 880 -36.39 -3.65 -3.41
CA ILE A 880 -36.68 -4.89 -4.16
C ILE A 880 -37.28 -5.96 -3.25
N LEU A 881 -36.66 -6.21 -2.08
CA LEU A 881 -37.15 -7.22 -1.14
C LEU A 881 -38.49 -6.82 -0.51
N GLY A 882 -38.69 -5.54 -0.22
CA GLY A 882 -39.95 -5.03 0.34
C GLY A 882 -41.13 -5.11 -0.65
N GLY A 883 -40.86 -4.99 -1.95
CA GLY A 883 -41.88 -5.09 -3.01
C GLY A 883 -41.89 -6.44 -3.74
N TRP A 884 -41.29 -7.49 -3.16
CA TRP A 884 -41.00 -8.73 -3.88
C TRP A 884 -42.25 -9.40 -4.46
N ASP A 885 -43.24 -9.69 -3.61
CA ASP A 885 -44.44 -10.44 -3.99
C ASP A 885 -45.39 -9.64 -4.90
N GLU A 886 -45.31 -8.31 -4.85
CA GLU A 886 -46.22 -7.42 -5.60
C GLU A 886 -45.69 -7.10 -7.00
N THR A 887 -44.41 -6.74 -7.11
CA THR A 887 -43.82 -6.20 -8.35
C THR A 887 -42.66 -7.04 -8.86
N PHE A 888 -41.68 -7.33 -8.00
CA PHE A 888 -40.38 -7.84 -8.47
C PHE A 888 -40.42 -9.33 -8.81
N ILE A 889 -41.29 -10.15 -8.23
CA ILE A 889 -41.43 -11.56 -8.62
C ILE A 889 -41.82 -11.71 -10.10
N ASN A 890 -42.72 -10.86 -10.59
CA ASN A 890 -43.19 -10.86 -11.98
C ASN A 890 -42.19 -10.20 -12.96
N GLY A 891 -41.21 -9.46 -12.44
CA GLY A 891 -40.26 -8.70 -13.25
C GLY A 891 -40.78 -7.32 -13.62
N VAL A 892 -39.87 -6.36 -13.83
CA VAL A 892 -40.21 -5.01 -14.30
C VAL A 892 -40.22 -5.01 -15.82
N LYS A 893 -41.37 -4.71 -16.43
CA LYS A 893 -41.50 -4.72 -17.89
C LYS A 893 -40.64 -3.61 -18.52
N PRO A 894 -39.78 -3.92 -19.51
CA PRO A 894 -38.95 -2.91 -20.17
C PRO A 894 -39.77 -1.87 -20.94
N SER A 895 -39.33 -0.62 -20.90
CA SER A 895 -39.82 0.49 -21.75
C SER A 895 -39.00 0.67 -23.02
N ASN A 896 -37.83 0.04 -23.09
CA ASN A 896 -36.83 0.12 -24.15
C ASN A 896 -36.42 -1.27 -24.65
N TYR A 897 -35.56 -1.31 -25.68
CA TYR A 897 -34.85 -2.54 -26.03
C TYR A 897 -33.90 -2.93 -24.88
N VAL A 898 -33.78 -4.23 -24.63
CA VAL A 898 -32.87 -4.78 -23.62
C VAL A 898 -32.12 -5.94 -24.28
N GLY A 899 -30.79 -5.94 -24.18
CA GLY A 899 -29.94 -6.96 -24.81
C GLY A 899 -28.65 -6.40 -25.37
N ASP A 900 -27.96 -7.22 -26.17
CA ASP A 900 -26.70 -6.90 -26.82
C ASP A 900 -26.90 -6.28 -28.21
N VAL A 901 -25.80 -5.93 -28.87
CA VAL A 901 -25.82 -5.38 -30.25
C VAL A 901 -26.35 -6.37 -31.31
N PHE A 902 -26.36 -7.67 -31.01
CA PHE A 902 -26.83 -8.70 -31.94
C PHE A 902 -28.33 -8.99 -31.86
N GLY A 903 -29.04 -8.50 -30.85
CA GLY A 903 -30.44 -8.89 -30.67
C GLY A 903 -30.59 -10.32 -30.17
N THR A 904 -29.61 -10.83 -29.40
CA THR A 904 -29.52 -12.24 -28.99
C THR A 904 -30.78 -12.75 -28.27
N ILE A 905 -31.47 -11.87 -27.53
CA ILE A 905 -32.69 -12.21 -26.79
C ILE A 905 -33.99 -11.79 -27.53
N GLY A 906 -33.87 -11.39 -28.80
CA GLY A 906 -34.96 -10.91 -29.64
C GLY A 906 -35.19 -9.39 -29.56
N GLY A 907 -35.86 -8.85 -30.56
CA GLY A 907 -36.03 -7.40 -30.75
C GLY A 907 -34.96 -6.80 -31.66
N VAL A 908 -35.13 -5.51 -31.99
CA VAL A 908 -34.18 -4.78 -32.86
C VAL A 908 -33.52 -3.68 -32.00
N PRO A 909 -32.18 -3.69 -31.86
CA PRO A 909 -31.48 -2.66 -31.11
C PRO A 909 -31.73 -1.26 -31.70
N GLY A 910 -32.31 -0.35 -30.91
CA GLY A 910 -32.67 1.00 -31.36
C GLY A 910 -31.48 1.92 -31.66
N PHE A 911 -30.28 1.48 -31.32
CA PHE A 911 -29.01 2.18 -31.54
C PHE A 911 -28.22 1.69 -32.75
N LYS A 912 -28.69 0.65 -33.45
CA LYS A 912 -28.08 0.16 -34.68
C LYS A 912 -28.71 0.87 -35.89
N PRO A 913 -27.93 1.43 -36.82
CA PRO A 913 -28.47 2.00 -38.06
C PRO A 913 -29.24 0.93 -38.84
N ILE A 914 -30.48 1.26 -39.24
CA ILE A 914 -31.30 0.37 -40.08
C ILE A 914 -30.63 0.29 -41.46
N ARG A 915 -30.08 -0.88 -41.82
CA ARG A 915 -29.64 -1.14 -43.20
C ARG A 915 -30.84 -1.64 -44.01
N ASP A 916 -30.92 -1.27 -45.29
CA ASP A 916 -32.03 -1.63 -46.18
C ASP A 916 -32.30 -3.16 -46.25
N GLN A 917 -31.33 -4.02 -45.90
CA GLN A 917 -31.48 -5.47 -45.83
C GLN A 917 -32.25 -5.99 -44.61
N ASP A 918 -32.29 -5.24 -43.49
CA ASP A 918 -32.94 -5.66 -42.24
C ASP A 918 -34.48 -5.49 -42.28
N THR A 919 -35.03 -4.92 -43.37
CA THR A 919 -36.48 -4.74 -43.58
C THR A 919 -37.17 -5.94 -44.26
N SER A 920 -36.43 -7.04 -44.47
CA SER A 920 -36.93 -8.22 -45.21
C SER A 920 -37.08 -9.50 -44.36
N ALA A 921 -37.12 -9.37 -43.03
CA ALA A 921 -37.40 -10.46 -42.09
C ALA A 921 -38.82 -10.38 -41.50
#